data_AF-A0A9E3Q6T0-F1
#
_entry.id   AF-A0A9E3Q6T0-F1
#
_cell.length_a   1.000
_cell.length_b   1.000
_cell.length_c   1.000
_cell.angle_alpha   90.00
_cell.angle_beta   90.00
_cell.angle_gamma   90.00
#
_symmetry.space_group_name_H-M   'P 1'
#
loop_
_entity.id
_entity.type
_entity.pdbx_description
1 polymer ?
#
loop_
_entity_poly.entity_id
_entity_poly.type
_entity_poly.pdbx_seq_one_letter_code
_entity_poly.pdbx_strand_id
1 'polypeptide(L)'
;MRSKKPWAASRLIAAGAALFVAGSAFAGSVTYNFTTDPQADPNLEFGGNFVNTMPWVDSGGNPGGFLALTWPIGSLYQGVIFPDIDPGKIVTGFNFKCDIRTGNSTGDRVADGFSVSFARDGDPVLGDINNMGNFAGGIAEGGTTTGIAVLFDTWSGNTLPDGADIEGIIVRVDNRTVLRQALPTRHGACTDITSLQTGPWDSEYWAQGGDPMDPASWAGLCWQPFEIDLTQDGKLTVAWKGNKVLDAFQTDYFPSAGRIVFAGRTGGANGHTHIDNLQLTTVAVESGGPPTAPGALTVAQAGARRVALSWGPATTPDGTRVAYRLSRNGNQLGGLLTETTYEDRGLSPGTTYNYSVVAVNLAGQDGPAATVSATTVAEVAGIGFPLVRIYDGFGGAGQFDIDTVLADPKWPNSPDRTFYANGLNFADFGDNYMAAISTTITVPETGQYRFFVRSDDASRFYINPTGTAIPNPLVDLPVAQENGCCGPFEEPGAGENVDDGTFPTSEPIQLTAGSRYGVLFLVKEAGGGDFGQVAMRREGSTTPANQLTPIGGALIEAPADAVGASATIVTQPADATTVAYQPVTFSVTAETVSAYGAGTFYQWYKNDALIPNATAATYTIPVAMPADNGAKFKVLVGTLGANVTSAEATLTVNAGQAPLVANVEGSESFTAATVRFNQPVSAPSSTTVANYTFSGGLTVSAATVVDQYTVRLTTSTQAEGTTYNLTVNGVQNLGGTPAAAASGVLNSWLLVPNRARADQYTGFTGASQADMDTVLADAKWPNSPDVVRYTPGMTFGETTNFGDTWGDNHMVAMRAILRPTESGQYRFFVRSDDASRLYINTSGAAIPDPLVALPIAQENGCCGPFENPGAAQNADDGTFPTSEPINLTAGQSYGLLFLVKEGGGGDWGQVAWRREGDTTPAASLTALSAHVYWYGPPVVQEIAIDSIALQGGNVVITYATGTLQSAPAVTGPWTDVAGASSPYSTAPTGDGTYFRVRQ
;
A
#
# COMPACT_ATOMS: atom_id res chain seq x y z
N MET A 1 -75.33 -13.74 84.25
CA MET A 1 -74.87 -12.41 84.71
C MET A 1 -73.49 -12.14 84.12
N ARG A 2 -73.36 -10.97 83.47
CA ARG A 2 -72.15 -10.23 83.03
C ARG A 2 -71.09 -11.01 82.22
N SER A 3 -71.04 -10.85 80.88
CA SER A 3 -70.41 -9.76 80.08
C SER A 3 -68.99 -10.15 79.64
N LYS A 4 -68.46 -10.00 78.41
CA LYS A 4 -68.77 -9.15 77.25
C LYS A 4 -68.35 -9.86 75.94
N LYS A 5 -69.07 -9.53 74.84
CA LYS A 5 -68.76 -9.71 73.38
C LYS A 5 -67.57 -8.80 72.93
N PRO A 6 -67.18 -8.64 71.63
CA PRO A 6 -67.61 -9.25 70.34
C PRO A 6 -66.45 -9.67 69.36
N TRP A 7 -66.65 -10.68 68.48
CA TRP A 7 -66.96 -10.67 67.01
C TRP A 7 -65.94 -10.05 66.02
N ALA A 8 -65.45 -10.88 65.07
CA ALA A 8 -65.56 -10.64 63.62
C ALA A 8 -65.30 -11.93 62.81
N ALA A 9 -65.98 -12.05 61.67
CA ALA A 9 -66.26 -13.28 60.92
C ALA A 9 -65.18 -13.68 59.91
N SER A 10 -64.99 -14.98 59.73
CA SER A 10 -64.10 -15.60 58.74
C SER A 10 -64.82 -15.91 57.43
N ARG A 11 -64.08 -15.70 56.33
CA ARG A 11 -64.46 -15.79 54.93
C ARG A 11 -64.59 -17.22 54.41
N LEU A 12 -65.39 -17.34 53.34
CA LEU A 12 -65.56 -18.50 52.47
C LEU A 12 -64.25 -19.04 51.88
N ILE A 13 -64.28 -20.35 51.66
CA ILE A 13 -63.32 -21.22 50.98
C ILE A 13 -63.38 -21.02 49.46
N ALA A 14 -62.21 -21.01 48.80
CA ALA A 14 -62.04 -21.51 47.44
C ALA A 14 -60.63 -22.12 47.31
N ALA A 15 -60.57 -23.42 47.02
CA ALA A 15 -59.35 -24.17 46.76
C ALA A 15 -58.95 -24.02 45.28
N GLY A 16 -57.66 -23.82 45.02
CA GLY A 16 -57.06 -23.82 43.68
C GLY A 16 -55.65 -24.39 43.73
N ALA A 17 -55.48 -25.53 43.06
CA ALA A 17 -54.26 -26.24 42.64
C ALA A 17 -52.90 -25.82 43.26
N ALA A 18 -52.33 -26.74 44.03
CA ALA A 18 -50.93 -26.69 44.43
C ALA A 18 -50.02 -26.94 43.21
N LEU A 19 -49.41 -25.88 42.70
CA LEU A 19 -48.12 -25.96 42.02
C LEU A 19 -47.07 -26.24 43.10
N PHE A 20 -46.23 -27.26 42.92
CA PHE A 20 -44.99 -27.40 43.68
C PHE A 20 -44.09 -26.21 43.33
N VAL A 21 -44.12 -25.16 44.15
CA VAL A 21 -43.07 -24.15 44.18
C VAL A 21 -41.92 -24.77 44.96
N ALA A 22 -40.79 -24.96 44.29
CA ALA A 22 -39.52 -25.33 44.91
C ALA A 22 -39.23 -24.34 46.05
N GLY A 23 -39.18 -24.84 47.27
CA GLY A 23 -38.81 -24.03 48.42
C GLY A 23 -37.30 -23.86 48.43
N SER A 24 -36.83 -22.63 48.22
CA SER A 24 -35.52 -22.21 48.70
C SER A 24 -35.44 -20.70 48.82
N ALA A 25 -35.28 -20.22 50.05
CA ALA A 25 -34.51 -19.03 50.40
C ALA A 25 -34.45 -18.98 51.93
N PHE A 26 -33.43 -19.60 52.52
CA PHE A 26 -33.05 -19.17 53.87
C PHE A 26 -32.34 -17.84 53.65
N ALA A 27 -32.98 -16.74 54.06
CA ALA A 27 -32.43 -15.42 53.94
C ALA A 27 -31.82 -14.99 55.28
N GLY A 28 -30.50 -14.81 55.31
CA GLY A 28 -29.84 -14.01 56.33
C GLY A 28 -30.14 -12.54 56.10
N SER A 29 -30.35 -11.78 57.17
CA SER A 29 -30.48 -10.32 57.10
C SER A 29 -29.82 -9.67 58.30
N VAL A 30 -28.98 -8.68 58.06
CA VAL A 30 -28.26 -7.94 59.10
C VAL A 30 -28.29 -6.44 58.80
N THR A 31 -28.25 -5.63 59.86
CA THR A 31 -28.15 -4.17 59.76
C THR A 31 -27.09 -3.66 60.72
N TYR A 32 -26.16 -2.85 60.21
CA TYR A 32 -25.18 -2.11 60.99
C TYR A 32 -25.43 -0.61 60.78
N ASN A 33 -26.11 0.01 61.74
CA ASN A 33 -26.43 1.45 61.74
C ASN A 33 -25.39 2.30 62.51
N PHE A 34 -24.31 1.66 62.97
CA PHE A 34 -23.21 2.26 63.71
C PHE A 34 -23.61 3.25 64.83
N THR A 35 -24.77 3.06 65.46
CA THR A 35 -25.20 3.84 66.63
C THR A 35 -24.48 3.41 67.92
N THR A 36 -23.83 2.25 67.88
CA THR A 36 -22.95 1.72 68.93
C THR A 36 -21.60 1.38 68.32
N ASP A 37 -20.57 1.37 69.15
CA ASP A 37 -19.19 1.05 68.74
C ASP A 37 -19.10 -0.33 68.04
N PRO A 38 -18.78 -0.39 66.75
CA PRO A 38 -18.65 -1.64 66.01
C PRO A 38 -17.42 -2.45 66.45
N GLN A 39 -16.42 -1.83 67.10
CA GLN A 39 -15.27 -2.57 67.65
C GLN A 39 -15.66 -3.41 68.88
N ALA A 40 -16.80 -3.12 69.51
CA ALA A 40 -17.33 -3.93 70.59
C ALA A 40 -18.08 -5.19 70.10
N ASP A 41 -18.37 -5.32 68.79
CA ASP A 41 -18.95 -6.53 68.22
C ASP A 41 -17.83 -7.56 67.93
N PRO A 42 -17.77 -8.69 68.67
CA PRO A 42 -16.72 -9.69 68.47
C PRO A 42 -16.83 -10.43 67.12
N ASN A 43 -17.88 -10.21 66.34
CA ASN A 43 -18.08 -10.85 65.04
C ASN A 43 -17.59 -9.99 63.87
N LEU A 44 -17.17 -8.75 64.13
CA LEU A 44 -16.51 -7.89 63.15
C LEU A 44 -14.99 -8.00 63.30
N GLU A 45 -14.31 -8.25 62.20
CA GLU A 45 -12.85 -8.34 62.17
C GLU A 45 -12.27 -7.09 61.55
N PHE A 46 -11.39 -6.40 62.27
CA PHE A 46 -10.73 -5.19 61.82
C PHE A 46 -9.26 -5.46 61.52
N GLY A 47 -8.75 -4.92 60.42
CA GLY A 47 -7.34 -4.93 60.05
C GLY A 47 -6.89 -3.57 59.51
N GLY A 48 -5.58 -3.34 59.44
CA GLY A 48 -4.99 -2.07 59.05
C GLY A 48 -3.57 -1.87 59.57
N ASN A 49 -2.80 -0.98 58.92
CA ASN A 49 -1.45 -0.59 59.37
C ASN A 49 -1.46 0.48 60.46
N PHE A 50 -2.60 1.15 60.61
CA PHE A 50 -2.94 2.10 61.64
C PHE A 50 -4.38 1.76 61.97
N VAL A 51 -4.60 0.86 62.94
CA VAL A 51 -5.95 0.68 63.50
C VAL A 51 -6.37 2.08 63.94
N ASN A 52 -7.22 2.68 63.13
CA ASN A 52 -7.70 4.03 63.29
C ASN A 52 -8.11 4.13 64.75
N THR A 53 -7.47 5.00 65.54
CA THR A 53 -7.72 5.01 67.00
C THR A 53 -9.16 5.43 67.31
N MET A 54 -9.88 5.90 66.29
CA MET A 54 -11.31 6.18 66.28
C MET A 54 -11.90 5.74 64.91
N PRO A 55 -12.10 4.43 64.66
CA PRO A 55 -12.77 3.95 63.44
C PRO A 55 -14.28 4.17 63.55
N TRP A 56 -14.77 4.63 64.68
CA TRP A 56 -16.16 4.92 64.94
C TRP A 56 -16.29 6.26 65.63
N VAL A 57 -17.31 7.01 65.22
CA VAL A 57 -17.74 8.24 65.86
C VAL A 57 -19.21 8.07 66.24
N ASP A 58 -19.56 8.42 67.47
CA ASP A 58 -20.89 8.20 68.05
C ASP A 58 -21.99 9.15 67.54
N SER A 59 -21.60 10.14 66.75
CA SER A 59 -22.45 11.24 66.29
C SER A 59 -22.03 11.73 64.89
N GLY A 60 -22.97 12.34 64.14
CA GLY A 60 -22.73 12.86 62.80
C GLY A 60 -23.03 11.90 61.64
N GLY A 61 -23.59 10.73 61.94
CA GLY A 61 -24.22 9.78 61.00
C GLY A 61 -25.59 10.22 60.50
N ASN A 62 -26.35 9.31 59.90
CA ASN A 62 -27.61 9.57 59.18
C ASN A 62 -28.82 8.76 59.70
N PRO A 63 -29.35 8.99 60.92
CA PRO A 63 -28.78 9.71 62.06
C PRO A 63 -28.02 8.75 63.01
N GLY A 64 -27.14 9.28 63.85
CA GLY A 64 -26.44 8.49 64.87
C GLY A 64 -24.92 8.57 64.70
N GLY A 65 -24.25 7.46 64.95
CA GLY A 65 -22.81 7.31 64.71
C GLY A 65 -22.50 6.81 63.30
N PHE A 66 -21.23 6.69 62.96
CA PHE A 66 -20.78 6.17 61.66
C PHE A 66 -19.44 5.43 61.79
N LEU A 67 -19.16 4.54 60.84
CA LEU A 67 -17.87 3.89 60.65
C LEU A 67 -16.98 4.78 59.78
N ALA A 68 -15.84 5.22 60.30
CA ALA A 68 -14.80 5.86 59.52
C ALA A 68 -13.84 4.81 58.96
N LEU A 69 -13.96 4.52 57.67
CA LEU A 69 -13.05 3.61 56.97
C LEU A 69 -11.70 4.30 56.68
N THR A 70 -11.72 5.58 56.30
CA THR A 70 -10.50 6.41 56.19
C THR A 70 -10.73 7.82 56.73
N TRP A 71 -9.67 8.38 57.31
CA TRP A 71 -9.54 9.80 57.63
C TRP A 71 -8.59 10.47 56.61
N PRO A 72 -8.61 11.82 56.46
CA PRO A 72 -7.69 12.55 55.61
C PRO A 72 -6.30 12.64 56.26
N ILE A 73 -5.67 11.49 56.48
CA ILE A 73 -4.34 11.30 57.04
C ILE A 73 -3.58 10.41 56.05
N GLY A 74 -2.31 10.72 55.76
CA GLY A 74 -1.53 9.94 54.80
C GLY A 74 -1.12 8.55 55.31
N SER A 75 -0.87 7.63 54.38
CA SER A 75 -0.40 6.26 54.64
C SER A 75 -1.31 5.41 55.54
N LEU A 76 -2.62 5.68 55.56
CA LEU A 76 -3.57 4.84 56.30
C LEU A 76 -4.06 3.68 55.45
N TYR A 77 -4.32 2.55 56.10
CA TYR A 77 -5.06 1.41 55.56
C TYR A 77 -5.99 0.87 56.65
N GLN A 78 -7.25 0.62 56.28
CA GLN A 78 -8.23 -0.03 57.13
C GLN A 78 -9.07 -1.00 56.33
N GLY A 79 -9.29 -2.19 56.89
CA GLY A 79 -10.20 -3.20 56.39
C GLY A 79 -11.15 -3.70 57.48
N VAL A 80 -12.37 -4.06 57.10
CA VAL A 80 -13.39 -4.63 57.98
C VAL A 80 -14.02 -5.84 57.30
N ILE A 81 -13.95 -7.00 57.94
CA ILE A 81 -14.66 -8.21 57.52
C ILE A 81 -15.91 -8.38 58.38
N PHE A 82 -17.06 -8.44 57.71
CA PHE A 82 -18.34 -8.71 58.34
C PHE A 82 -18.53 -10.21 58.56
N PRO A 83 -19.27 -10.66 59.58
CA PRO A 83 -19.48 -12.09 59.80
C PRO A 83 -20.16 -12.74 58.59
N ASP A 84 -19.96 -14.05 58.46
CA ASP A 84 -20.78 -14.85 57.56
C ASP A 84 -22.22 -14.88 58.11
N ILE A 85 -23.13 -14.20 57.42
CA ILE A 85 -24.53 -14.06 57.86
C ILE A 85 -25.39 -15.28 57.52
N ASP A 86 -24.87 -16.20 56.69
CA ASP A 86 -25.44 -17.51 56.42
C ASP A 86 -24.37 -18.59 56.63
N PRO A 87 -23.95 -18.88 57.87
CA PRO A 87 -22.73 -19.64 58.17
C PRO A 87 -22.51 -20.88 57.31
N GLY A 88 -21.53 -20.80 56.40
CA GLY A 88 -21.10 -21.87 55.51
C GLY A 88 -22.08 -22.24 54.39
N LYS A 89 -23.20 -21.51 54.24
CA LYS A 89 -24.20 -21.78 53.20
C LYS A 89 -23.85 -21.07 51.91
N ILE A 90 -24.39 -21.60 50.81
CA ILE A 90 -24.14 -21.05 49.48
C ILE A 90 -25.07 -19.85 49.23
N VAL A 91 -24.48 -18.66 49.06
CA VAL A 91 -25.19 -17.43 48.70
C VAL A 91 -25.45 -17.43 47.19
N THR A 92 -26.72 -17.50 46.82
CA THR A 92 -27.17 -17.50 45.42
C THR A 92 -27.47 -16.11 44.89
N GLY A 93 -27.73 -15.16 45.78
CA GLY A 93 -27.94 -13.74 45.49
C GLY A 93 -27.93 -12.94 46.80
N PHE A 94 -27.81 -11.62 46.70
CA PHE A 94 -27.87 -10.72 47.86
C PHE A 94 -28.22 -9.29 47.45
N ASN A 95 -28.82 -8.55 48.37
CA ASN A 95 -29.01 -7.10 48.31
C ASN A 95 -28.19 -6.46 49.44
N PHE A 96 -27.25 -5.60 49.06
CA PHE A 96 -26.40 -4.84 49.96
C PHE A 96 -26.65 -3.35 49.77
N LYS A 97 -26.84 -2.61 50.87
CA LYS A 97 -27.08 -1.16 50.88
C LYS A 97 -26.30 -0.49 52.00
N CYS A 98 -25.81 0.71 51.78
CA CYS A 98 -25.34 1.59 52.85
C CYS A 98 -25.40 3.06 52.41
N ASP A 99 -25.26 3.96 53.37
CA ASP A 99 -24.98 5.37 53.12
C ASP A 99 -23.47 5.60 53.20
N ILE A 100 -22.91 6.32 52.23
CA ILE A 100 -21.50 6.68 52.18
C ILE A 100 -21.36 8.18 52.00
N ARG A 101 -20.38 8.77 52.68
CA ARG A 101 -19.86 10.11 52.35
C ARG A 101 -18.35 10.06 52.22
N THR A 102 -17.80 10.78 51.26
CA THR A 102 -16.35 10.78 51.00
C THR A 102 -15.88 12.10 50.40
N GLY A 103 -14.65 12.50 50.68
CA GLY A 103 -14.03 13.73 50.15
C GLY A 103 -13.32 14.54 51.22
N ASN A 104 -13.24 15.85 50.99
CA ASN A 104 -12.52 16.84 51.80
C ASN A 104 -11.11 16.41 52.26
N SER A 105 -10.24 16.19 51.29
CA SER A 105 -8.81 15.88 51.46
C SER A 105 -8.01 17.05 52.03
N THR A 106 -6.87 16.81 52.68
CA THR A 106 -6.02 17.92 53.19
C THR A 106 -5.42 18.79 52.09
N GLY A 107 -5.29 18.26 50.87
CA GLY A 107 -4.91 19.00 49.67
C GLY A 107 -6.00 18.91 48.59
N ASP A 108 -5.77 19.51 47.43
CA ASP A 108 -6.75 19.52 46.32
C ASP A 108 -6.99 18.14 45.68
N ARG A 109 -6.19 17.13 46.01
CA ARG A 109 -6.32 15.77 45.45
C ARG A 109 -6.70 14.77 46.53
N VAL A 110 -7.81 14.08 46.30
CA VAL A 110 -8.25 12.92 47.08
C VAL A 110 -7.54 11.68 46.55
N ALA A 111 -7.03 10.83 47.44
CA ALA A 111 -6.50 9.50 47.14
C ALA A 111 -6.59 8.62 48.41
N ASP A 112 -6.53 7.29 48.31
CA ASP A 112 -6.48 6.51 47.06
C ASP A 112 -7.87 5.98 46.71
N GLY A 113 -8.65 5.55 47.69
CA GLY A 113 -10.01 5.08 47.46
C GLY A 113 -10.44 4.02 48.46
N PHE A 114 -11.51 3.32 48.12
CA PHE A 114 -12.01 2.19 48.90
C PHE A 114 -12.71 1.15 48.03
N SER A 115 -12.96 -0.02 48.59
CA SER A 115 -13.68 -1.12 47.95
C SER A 115 -14.74 -1.71 48.86
N VAL A 116 -15.78 -2.23 48.23
CA VAL A 116 -16.82 -3.05 48.85
C VAL A 116 -16.88 -4.37 48.11
N SER A 117 -16.66 -5.47 48.82
CA SER A 117 -16.59 -6.80 48.20
C SER A 117 -17.49 -7.81 48.89
N PHE A 118 -18.08 -8.72 48.12
CA PHE A 118 -18.52 -10.03 48.59
C PHE A 118 -17.41 -11.03 48.24
N ALA A 119 -16.61 -11.40 49.23
CA ALA A 119 -15.50 -12.33 49.10
C ALA A 119 -15.99 -13.76 49.27
N ARG A 120 -15.55 -14.70 48.42
CA ARG A 120 -15.90 -16.11 48.60
C ARG A 120 -15.21 -16.69 49.83
N ASP A 121 -15.79 -17.74 50.40
CA ASP A 121 -15.08 -18.54 51.40
C ASP A 121 -13.76 -19.07 50.83
N GLY A 122 -12.69 -18.93 51.61
CA GLY A 122 -11.31 -19.21 51.18
C GLY A 122 -10.61 -18.09 50.38
N ASP A 123 -11.24 -16.91 50.19
CA ASP A 123 -10.53 -15.75 49.63
C ASP A 123 -9.32 -15.37 50.52
N PRO A 124 -8.14 -15.09 49.94
CA PRO A 124 -6.95 -14.72 50.71
C PRO A 124 -7.16 -13.55 51.68
N VAL A 125 -8.02 -12.59 51.34
CA VAL A 125 -8.33 -11.44 52.21
C VAL A 125 -9.07 -11.86 53.48
N LEU A 126 -9.90 -12.91 53.42
CA LEU A 126 -10.57 -13.46 54.60
C LEU A 126 -9.60 -14.20 55.54
N GLY A 127 -8.47 -14.68 55.01
CA GLY A 127 -7.42 -15.34 55.80
C GLY A 127 -6.47 -14.35 56.48
N ASP A 128 -6.14 -13.25 55.81
CA ASP A 128 -5.36 -12.14 56.38
C ASP A 128 -5.69 -10.83 55.68
N ILE A 129 -6.52 -10.01 56.32
CA ILE A 129 -6.88 -8.68 55.83
C ILE A 129 -5.73 -7.68 55.92
N ASN A 130 -4.66 -7.94 56.68
CA ASN A 130 -3.54 -6.99 56.80
C ASN A 130 -2.54 -7.09 55.65
N ASN A 131 -2.57 -8.17 54.88
CA ASN A 131 -1.68 -8.37 53.75
C ASN A 131 -2.28 -7.75 52.47
N MET A 132 -1.81 -6.55 52.12
CA MET A 132 -2.26 -5.84 50.91
C MET A 132 -2.07 -6.66 49.62
N GLY A 133 -1.10 -7.57 49.57
CA GLY A 133 -0.88 -8.46 48.43
C GLY A 133 -2.01 -9.46 48.17
N ASN A 134 -2.93 -9.64 49.13
CA ASN A 134 -4.12 -10.47 48.97
C ASN A 134 -5.24 -9.78 48.18
N PHE A 135 -5.21 -8.46 48.10
CA PHE A 135 -6.16 -7.68 47.30
C PHE A 135 -5.71 -7.61 45.85
N ALA A 136 -6.66 -7.38 44.95
CA ALA A 136 -6.32 -7.23 43.54
C ALA A 136 -5.47 -5.98 43.30
N GLY A 137 -4.45 -6.11 42.45
CA GLY A 137 -3.46 -5.05 42.24
C GLY A 137 -2.57 -4.77 43.45
N GLY A 138 -2.67 -5.58 44.52
CA GLY A 138 -1.92 -5.38 45.76
C GLY A 138 -2.36 -4.16 46.57
N ILE A 139 -3.60 -3.71 46.39
CA ILE A 139 -4.12 -2.45 46.96
C ILE A 139 -5.52 -2.64 47.55
N ALA A 140 -5.80 -2.00 48.68
CA ALA A 140 -7.03 -2.19 49.46
C ALA A 140 -8.31 -1.80 48.67
N GLU A 141 -8.24 -0.68 47.96
CA GLU A 141 -9.26 -0.18 47.04
C GLU A 141 -9.40 -1.04 45.79
N GLY A 142 -8.50 -2.01 45.55
CA GLY A 142 -8.61 -3.01 44.48
C GLY A 142 -9.65 -4.11 44.74
N GLY A 143 -10.09 -4.25 46.00
CA GLY A 143 -11.06 -5.25 46.43
C GLY A 143 -10.54 -6.68 46.42
N THR A 144 -11.39 -7.63 46.79
CA THR A 144 -11.02 -9.05 46.86
C THR A 144 -10.80 -9.66 45.48
N THR A 145 -10.11 -10.80 45.43
CA THR A 145 -9.78 -11.48 44.16
C THR A 145 -10.84 -12.51 43.76
N THR A 146 -11.75 -12.86 44.66
CA THR A 146 -12.91 -13.72 44.37
C THR A 146 -14.22 -13.00 44.66
N GLY A 147 -15.29 -13.49 44.04
CA GLY A 147 -16.65 -13.00 44.26
C GLY A 147 -16.93 -11.70 43.52
N ILE A 148 -17.55 -10.74 44.18
CA ILE A 148 -17.89 -9.42 43.58
C ILE A 148 -17.10 -8.35 44.32
N ALA A 149 -16.43 -7.46 43.59
CA ALA A 149 -15.77 -6.29 44.16
C ALA A 149 -16.20 -5.03 43.40
N VAL A 150 -16.62 -4.00 44.14
CA VAL A 150 -16.92 -2.67 43.64
C VAL A 150 -15.92 -1.69 44.24
N LEU A 151 -15.13 -1.07 43.36
CA LEU A 151 -14.03 -0.20 43.71
C LEU A 151 -14.45 1.25 43.46
N PHE A 152 -14.10 2.12 44.39
CA PHE A 152 -14.26 3.56 44.33
C PHE A 152 -12.86 4.16 44.36
N ASP A 153 -12.30 4.38 43.18
CA ASP A 153 -10.90 4.73 43.00
C ASP A 153 -10.77 6.21 42.67
N THR A 154 -10.03 6.93 43.51
CA THR A 154 -9.83 8.39 43.39
C THR A 154 -8.46 8.76 42.83
N TRP A 155 -7.63 7.77 42.48
CA TRP A 155 -6.29 7.98 41.93
C TRP A 155 -5.95 6.97 40.83
N SER A 156 -5.81 7.43 39.59
CA SER A 156 -5.33 6.57 38.50
C SER A 156 -3.80 6.47 38.52
N GLY A 157 -3.28 5.25 38.64
CA GLY A 157 -1.85 4.97 38.63
C GLY A 157 -1.46 3.56 39.08
N ASN A 158 -2.41 2.78 39.55
CA ASN A 158 -2.24 1.38 39.90
C ASN A 158 -2.59 0.46 38.71
N THR A 159 -2.21 -0.80 38.81
CA THR A 159 -2.51 -1.81 37.79
C THR A 159 -3.33 -2.92 38.43
N LEU A 160 -4.56 -3.09 37.94
CA LEU A 160 -5.37 -4.24 38.26
C LEU A 160 -4.94 -5.43 37.39
N PRO A 161 -5.26 -6.68 37.78
CA PRO A 161 -4.86 -7.88 37.03
C PRO A 161 -5.28 -7.94 35.55
N ASP A 162 -6.17 -7.06 35.11
CA ASP A 162 -6.73 -7.00 33.76
C ASP A 162 -6.62 -5.60 33.12
N GLY A 163 -5.69 -4.77 33.61
CA GLY A 163 -5.36 -3.48 33.02
C GLY A 163 -5.25 -2.34 34.02
N ALA A 164 -5.00 -1.14 33.51
CA ALA A 164 -4.94 0.06 34.33
C ALA A 164 -6.25 0.30 35.10
N ASP A 165 -6.10 0.91 36.26
CA ASP A 165 -7.21 1.50 37.01
C ASP A 165 -7.70 2.80 36.35
N ILE A 166 -8.72 3.41 36.94
CA ILE A 166 -9.29 4.70 36.52
C ILE A 166 -9.74 5.48 37.75
N GLU A 167 -9.71 6.82 37.70
CA GLU A 167 -10.42 7.64 38.69
C GLU A 167 -11.95 7.48 38.44
N GLY A 168 -12.62 6.67 39.24
CA GLY A 168 -14.03 6.32 39.04
C GLY A 168 -14.50 5.07 39.79
N ILE A 169 -15.55 4.44 39.26
CA ILE A 169 -16.09 3.19 39.79
C ILE A 169 -15.66 2.03 38.89
N ILE A 170 -15.10 0.98 39.49
CA ILE A 170 -14.72 -0.25 38.79
C ILE A 170 -15.51 -1.41 39.41
N VAL A 171 -16.18 -2.21 38.59
CA VAL A 171 -16.93 -3.39 39.06
C VAL A 171 -16.24 -4.65 38.54
N ARG A 172 -16.00 -5.60 39.43
CA ARG A 172 -15.23 -6.82 39.16
C ARG A 172 -15.97 -8.05 39.67
N VAL A 173 -15.88 -9.13 38.90
CA VAL A 173 -16.40 -10.45 39.23
C VAL A 173 -15.26 -11.45 39.06
N ASP A 174 -14.90 -12.16 40.13
CA ASP A 174 -13.81 -13.16 40.14
C ASP A 174 -12.52 -12.67 39.49
N ASN A 175 -12.03 -11.54 40.00
CA ASN A 175 -10.81 -10.85 39.57
C ASN A 175 -10.84 -10.28 38.15
N ARG A 176 -11.98 -10.30 37.45
CA ARG A 176 -12.18 -9.74 36.11
C ARG A 176 -13.10 -8.54 36.13
N THR A 177 -12.72 -7.49 35.43
CA THR A 177 -13.43 -6.22 35.34
C THR A 177 -14.56 -6.32 34.34
N VAL A 178 -15.77 -6.01 34.80
CA VAL A 178 -16.99 -5.97 34.00
C VAL A 178 -17.42 -4.54 33.68
N LEU A 179 -16.94 -3.55 34.45
CA LEU A 179 -17.20 -2.13 34.20
C LEU A 179 -16.03 -1.27 34.70
N ARG A 180 -15.68 -0.25 33.89
CA ARG A 180 -14.87 0.91 34.29
C ARG A 180 -15.66 2.18 33.97
N GLN A 181 -16.20 2.86 34.98
CA GLN A 181 -16.94 4.11 34.83
C GLN A 181 -16.13 5.27 35.40
N ALA A 182 -15.53 6.08 34.52
CA ALA A 182 -14.80 7.28 34.94
C ALA A 182 -15.75 8.32 35.56
N LEU A 183 -15.32 8.92 36.67
CA LEU A 183 -16.02 9.99 37.39
C LEU A 183 -15.04 11.17 37.61
N PRO A 184 -14.78 11.99 36.57
CA PRO A 184 -13.65 12.91 36.55
C PRO A 184 -13.83 14.18 37.39
N THR A 185 -15.04 14.49 37.86
CA THR A 185 -15.26 15.72 38.64
C THR A 185 -14.73 15.54 40.05
N ARG A 186 -13.74 16.35 40.42
CA ARG A 186 -13.25 16.44 41.81
C ARG A 186 -14.11 17.38 42.63
N HIS A 187 -14.29 17.03 43.90
CA HIS A 187 -15.01 17.86 44.88
C HIS A 187 -16.43 18.21 44.42
N GLY A 188 -17.05 17.26 43.71
CA GLY A 188 -18.38 17.45 43.14
C GLY A 188 -19.41 17.71 44.24
N ALA A 189 -20.50 18.37 43.84
CA ALA A 189 -21.62 18.57 44.74
C ALA A 189 -22.19 17.21 45.20
N CYS A 190 -22.94 17.24 46.30
CA CYS A 190 -23.55 16.08 46.94
C CYS A 190 -24.15 15.03 45.98
N THR A 191 -24.96 15.48 45.01
CA THR A 191 -25.65 14.63 44.02
C THR A 191 -24.98 14.64 42.65
N ASP A 192 -23.75 15.15 42.54
CA ASP A 192 -23.01 15.15 41.28
C ASP A 192 -22.58 13.73 40.93
N ILE A 193 -23.22 13.17 39.92
CA ILE A 193 -23.00 11.79 39.48
C ILE A 193 -21.70 11.60 38.72
N THR A 194 -21.00 12.68 38.34
CA THR A 194 -19.69 12.59 37.68
C THR A 194 -18.54 12.71 38.66
N SER A 195 -18.82 12.68 39.97
CA SER A 195 -17.84 12.75 41.06
C SER A 195 -17.99 11.58 42.04
N LEU A 196 -16.86 11.05 42.53
CA LEU A 196 -16.85 10.14 43.68
C LEU A 196 -17.09 10.88 44.99
N GLN A 197 -16.59 12.11 45.13
CA GLN A 197 -16.73 12.90 46.35
C GLN A 197 -18.18 13.35 46.55
N THR A 198 -18.58 13.54 47.81
CA THR A 198 -19.95 13.91 48.20
C THR A 198 -20.06 15.33 48.77
N GLY A 199 -19.12 16.20 48.39
CA GLY A 199 -19.09 17.59 48.81
C GLY A 199 -17.78 18.30 48.43
N PRO A 200 -17.69 19.61 48.71
CA PRO A 200 -16.56 20.45 48.34
C PRO A 200 -15.30 20.13 49.16
N TRP A 201 -14.15 20.58 48.63
CA TRP A 201 -12.91 20.68 49.38
C TRP A 201 -12.84 22.00 50.15
N ASP A 202 -12.56 21.94 51.45
CA ASP A 202 -12.42 23.09 52.34
C ASP A 202 -10.95 23.47 52.50
N SER A 203 -10.42 24.19 51.50
CA SER A 203 -9.01 24.62 51.49
C SER A 203 -8.67 25.58 52.64
N GLU A 204 -9.63 26.36 53.14
CA GLU A 204 -9.42 27.30 54.24
C GLU A 204 -9.26 26.59 55.58
N TYR A 205 -10.07 25.55 55.82
CA TYR A 205 -9.98 24.71 57.02
C TYR A 205 -8.59 24.06 57.14
N TRP A 206 -8.10 23.48 56.05
CA TRP A 206 -6.79 22.81 56.05
C TRP A 206 -5.62 23.81 56.13
N ALA A 207 -5.73 25.00 55.52
CA ALA A 207 -4.72 26.04 55.61
C ALA A 207 -4.49 26.55 57.05
N GLN A 208 -5.46 26.38 57.94
CA GLN A 208 -5.39 26.77 59.35
C GLN A 208 -4.89 25.66 60.28
N GLY A 209 -4.42 24.54 59.72
CA GLY A 209 -3.98 23.37 60.50
C GLY A 209 -5.15 22.54 61.03
N GLY A 210 -6.25 22.46 60.26
CA GLY A 210 -7.44 21.69 60.60
C GLY A 210 -7.16 20.26 61.06
N ASP A 211 -8.01 19.76 61.96
CA ASP A 211 -7.90 18.43 62.54
C ASP A 211 -8.74 17.43 61.71
N PRO A 212 -8.12 16.37 61.13
CA PRO A 212 -8.80 15.30 60.40
C PRO A 212 -9.97 14.64 61.14
N MET A 213 -10.04 14.74 62.47
CA MET A 213 -11.07 14.09 63.29
C MET A 213 -12.05 15.09 63.93
N ASP A 214 -11.95 16.39 63.64
CA ASP A 214 -12.93 17.38 64.12
C ASP A 214 -14.17 17.41 63.19
N PRO A 215 -15.40 17.48 63.72
CA PRO A 215 -16.62 17.50 62.91
C PRO A 215 -16.70 18.56 61.82
N ALA A 216 -15.99 19.68 61.96
CA ALA A 216 -15.87 20.69 60.91
C ALA A 216 -15.24 20.12 59.62
N SER A 217 -14.33 19.15 59.73
CA SER A 217 -13.64 18.53 58.58
C SER A 217 -14.55 17.69 57.67
N TRP A 218 -15.75 17.31 58.10
CA TRP A 218 -16.73 16.64 57.23
C TRP A 218 -18.09 17.34 57.18
N ALA A 219 -18.21 18.54 57.75
CA ALA A 219 -19.47 19.29 57.80
C ALA A 219 -20.02 19.64 56.40
N GLY A 220 -19.13 19.78 55.41
CA GLY A 220 -19.50 20.03 54.01
C GLY A 220 -19.84 18.79 53.18
N LEU A 221 -19.58 17.59 53.71
CA LEU A 221 -19.85 16.33 53.01
C LEU A 221 -21.26 15.83 53.32
N CYS A 222 -21.96 15.33 52.32
CA CYS A 222 -23.29 14.74 52.48
C CYS A 222 -23.27 13.21 52.37
N TRP A 223 -24.25 12.56 52.98
CA TRP A 223 -24.52 11.13 52.83
C TRP A 223 -25.17 10.83 51.48
N GLN A 224 -24.70 9.80 50.80
CA GLN A 224 -25.22 9.32 49.52
C GLN A 224 -25.44 7.80 49.55
N PRO A 225 -26.52 7.30 48.94
CA PRO A 225 -26.82 5.88 48.94
C PRO A 225 -25.91 5.10 47.98
N PHE A 226 -25.47 3.94 48.43
CA PHE A 226 -24.77 2.93 47.64
C PHE A 226 -25.52 1.59 47.73
N GLU A 227 -25.68 0.90 46.60
CA GLU A 227 -26.39 -0.38 46.52
C GLU A 227 -25.68 -1.36 45.58
N ILE A 228 -25.62 -2.62 45.99
CA ILE A 228 -25.26 -3.77 45.16
C ILE A 228 -26.42 -4.77 45.25
N ASP A 229 -26.98 -5.14 44.10
CA ASP A 229 -28.04 -6.14 44.00
C ASP A 229 -27.58 -7.26 43.06
N LEU A 230 -27.43 -8.46 43.61
CA LEU A 230 -27.15 -9.69 42.87
C LEU A 230 -28.37 -10.61 42.96
N THR A 231 -29.01 -10.86 41.82
CA THR A 231 -30.15 -11.77 41.75
C THR A 231 -29.71 -13.24 41.72
N GLN A 232 -30.62 -14.18 42.03
CA GLN A 232 -30.34 -15.62 42.00
C GLN A 232 -29.94 -16.15 40.60
N ASP A 233 -30.39 -15.49 39.53
CA ASP A 233 -29.99 -15.76 38.15
C ASP A 233 -28.67 -15.08 37.76
N GLY A 234 -27.96 -14.46 38.72
CA GLY A 234 -26.62 -13.93 38.53
C GLY A 234 -26.56 -12.57 37.86
N LYS A 235 -27.64 -11.77 37.89
CA LYS A 235 -27.62 -10.40 37.37
C LYS A 235 -27.20 -9.42 38.45
N LEU A 236 -26.18 -8.64 38.13
CA LEU A 236 -25.57 -7.66 39.03
C LEU A 236 -26.00 -6.24 38.66
N THR A 237 -26.53 -5.53 39.64
CA THR A 237 -26.79 -4.09 39.60
C THR A 237 -25.93 -3.40 40.65
N VAL A 238 -25.27 -2.31 40.25
CA VAL A 238 -24.50 -1.45 41.16
C VAL A 238 -25.02 -0.03 41.00
N ALA A 239 -25.44 0.60 42.09
CA ALA A 239 -25.95 1.95 42.09
C ALA A 239 -25.18 2.87 43.05
N TRP A 240 -24.81 4.05 42.57
CA TRP A 240 -24.11 5.09 43.32
C TRP A 240 -24.88 6.41 43.24
N LYS A 241 -25.06 7.10 44.37
CA LYS A 241 -25.85 8.35 44.44
C LYS A 241 -27.26 8.19 43.84
N GLY A 242 -27.86 7.02 44.04
CA GLY A 242 -29.17 6.66 43.49
C GLY A 242 -29.22 6.40 41.98
N ASN A 243 -28.08 6.43 41.29
CA ASN A 243 -27.98 6.17 39.86
C ASN A 243 -27.33 4.81 39.60
N LYS A 244 -27.90 4.03 38.69
CA LYS A 244 -27.33 2.72 38.32
C LYS A 244 -26.09 2.92 37.45
N VAL A 245 -24.95 2.54 37.98
CA VAL A 245 -23.64 2.56 37.30
C VAL A 245 -23.49 1.28 36.46
N LEU A 246 -24.02 0.17 36.97
CA LEU A 246 -24.20 -1.10 36.26
C LEU A 246 -25.65 -1.53 36.49
N ASP A 247 -26.40 -1.90 35.44
CA ASP A 247 -27.81 -2.31 35.56
C ASP A 247 -28.02 -3.72 35.01
N ALA A 248 -28.46 -4.63 35.90
CA ALA A 248 -28.85 -6.00 35.57
C ALA A 248 -27.85 -6.76 34.67
N PHE A 249 -26.56 -6.52 34.85
CA PHE A 249 -25.49 -7.14 34.05
C PHE A 249 -25.43 -8.63 34.35
N GLN A 250 -25.54 -9.47 33.32
CA GLN A 250 -25.42 -10.91 33.48
C GLN A 250 -23.98 -11.28 33.81
N THR A 251 -23.75 -11.79 35.02
CA THR A 251 -22.42 -12.24 35.47
C THR A 251 -22.26 -13.75 35.28
N ASP A 252 -20.99 -14.18 35.26
CA ASP A 252 -20.59 -15.57 35.40
C ASP A 252 -20.54 -16.04 36.86
N TYR A 253 -21.01 -15.22 37.81
CA TYR A 253 -20.95 -15.55 39.23
C TYR A 253 -21.58 -16.92 39.50
N PHE A 254 -20.75 -17.86 39.94
CA PHE A 254 -21.18 -19.14 40.44
C PHE A 254 -21.39 -19.04 41.96
N PRO A 255 -22.58 -19.43 42.48
CA PRO A 255 -22.91 -19.29 43.89
C PRO A 255 -21.89 -19.98 44.80
N SER A 256 -21.51 -19.31 45.88
CA SER A 256 -20.59 -19.82 46.89
C SER A 256 -20.97 -19.31 48.29
N ALA A 257 -20.41 -19.93 49.34
CA ALA A 257 -20.34 -19.26 50.64
C ALA A 257 -19.42 -18.03 50.56
N GLY A 258 -19.57 -17.07 51.48
CA GLY A 258 -18.78 -15.85 51.45
C GLY A 258 -19.16 -14.80 52.50
N ARG A 259 -18.41 -13.71 52.53
CA ARG A 259 -18.51 -12.63 53.53
C ARG A 259 -18.34 -11.26 52.87
N ILE A 260 -18.91 -10.22 53.48
CA ILE A 260 -18.68 -8.84 53.03
C ILE A 260 -17.35 -8.30 53.60
N VAL A 261 -16.60 -7.61 52.76
CA VAL A 261 -15.35 -6.94 53.10
C VAL A 261 -15.41 -5.47 52.66
N PHE A 262 -15.09 -4.57 53.58
CA PHE A 262 -14.72 -3.20 53.25
C PHE A 262 -13.21 -3.04 53.39
N ALA A 263 -12.60 -2.30 52.48
CA ALA A 263 -11.20 -1.94 52.58
C ALA A 263 -10.95 -0.58 51.95
N GLY A 264 -10.17 0.29 52.60
CA GLY A 264 -9.84 1.60 52.09
C GLY A 264 -8.45 2.03 52.52
N ARG A 265 -7.80 2.87 51.71
CA ARG A 265 -6.47 3.38 52.02
C ARG A 265 -6.30 4.84 51.60
N THR A 266 -5.27 5.43 52.18
CA THR A 266 -4.72 6.72 51.80
C THR A 266 -3.21 6.59 51.65
N GLY A 267 -2.64 7.44 50.80
CA GLY A 267 -1.23 7.45 50.46
C GLY A 267 -0.63 8.81 50.76
N GLY A 268 0.01 9.43 49.77
CA GLY A 268 0.47 10.82 49.87
C GLY A 268 -0.66 11.86 49.75
N ALA A 269 -1.73 11.51 49.04
CA ALA A 269 -3.03 12.18 49.08
C ALA A 269 -4.01 11.34 49.91
N ASN A 270 -5.08 11.96 50.41
CA ASN A 270 -5.94 11.39 51.45
C ASN A 270 -7.40 11.85 51.31
N GLY A 271 -8.33 11.30 52.07
CA GLY A 271 -9.72 11.76 52.11
C GLY A 271 -10.57 11.00 53.11
N HIS A 272 -11.69 11.59 53.52
CA HIS A 272 -12.68 10.90 54.35
C HIS A 272 -13.36 9.79 53.55
N THR A 273 -13.60 8.65 54.19
CA THR A 273 -14.56 7.64 53.74
C THR A 273 -15.35 7.17 54.95
N HIS A 274 -16.59 7.62 55.05
CA HIS A 274 -17.47 7.30 56.16
C HIS A 274 -18.66 6.47 55.65
N ILE A 275 -19.09 5.52 56.47
CA ILE A 275 -20.13 4.54 56.13
C ILE A 275 -21.16 4.51 57.26
N ASP A 276 -22.43 4.49 56.89
CA ASP A 276 -23.56 4.35 57.81
C ASP A 276 -24.68 3.48 57.21
N ASN A 277 -25.65 3.06 58.03
CA ASN A 277 -26.88 2.38 57.63
C ASN A 277 -26.68 1.15 56.72
N LEU A 278 -25.66 0.34 56.98
CA LEU A 278 -25.39 -0.87 56.20
C LEU A 278 -26.52 -1.88 56.42
N GLN A 279 -27.07 -2.40 55.33
CA GLN A 279 -28.07 -3.46 55.30
C GLN A 279 -27.61 -4.52 54.29
N LEU A 280 -27.56 -5.77 54.72
CA LEU A 280 -27.28 -6.91 53.86
C LEU A 280 -28.39 -7.93 54.03
N THR A 281 -29.01 -8.32 52.91
CA THR A 281 -29.96 -9.43 52.85
C THR A 281 -29.49 -10.41 51.79
N THR A 282 -29.22 -11.63 52.19
CA THR A 282 -28.74 -12.71 51.33
C THR A 282 -29.89 -13.65 50.97
N VAL A 283 -29.69 -14.42 49.91
CA VAL A 283 -30.50 -15.58 49.60
C VAL A 283 -29.60 -16.80 49.53
N ALA A 284 -29.62 -17.61 50.57
CA ALA A 284 -28.78 -18.79 50.69
C ALA A 284 -29.56 -20.10 50.57
N VAL A 285 -28.84 -21.13 50.13
CA VAL A 285 -29.34 -22.51 50.03
C VAL A 285 -28.34 -23.49 50.62
N GLU A 286 -28.86 -24.59 51.16
CA GLU A 286 -28.04 -25.78 51.40
C GLU A 286 -27.75 -26.46 50.06
N SER A 287 -26.61 -27.12 49.94
CA SER A 287 -26.28 -27.83 48.71
C SER A 287 -27.13 -29.09 48.52
N GLY A 288 -27.67 -29.30 47.32
CA GLY A 288 -28.21 -30.59 46.89
C GLY A 288 -27.17 -31.70 46.75
N GLY A 289 -27.63 -32.89 46.40
CA GLY A 289 -26.77 -34.05 46.10
C GLY A 289 -25.87 -33.82 44.87
N PRO A 290 -24.90 -34.72 44.63
CA PRO A 290 -23.97 -34.60 43.51
C PRO A 290 -24.71 -34.56 42.16
N PRO A 291 -24.19 -33.83 41.15
CA PRO A 291 -24.79 -33.78 39.82
C PRO A 291 -24.80 -35.15 39.13
N THR A 292 -25.67 -35.29 38.13
CA THR A 292 -25.53 -36.35 37.11
C THR A 292 -24.26 -36.17 36.30
N ALA A 293 -23.86 -37.20 35.55
CA ALA A 293 -22.85 -37.02 34.52
C ALA A 293 -23.31 -35.94 33.51
N PRO A 294 -22.38 -35.16 32.93
CA PRO A 294 -22.68 -34.38 31.73
C PRO A 294 -23.33 -35.26 30.65
N GLY A 295 -24.29 -34.71 29.91
CA GLY A 295 -24.85 -35.38 28.74
C GLY A 295 -23.77 -35.62 27.67
N ALA A 296 -24.05 -36.48 26.67
CA ALA A 296 -23.07 -37.03 25.72
C ALA A 296 -21.95 -36.04 25.32
N LEU A 297 -20.76 -36.23 25.90
CA LEU A 297 -19.56 -35.49 25.52
C LEU A 297 -19.11 -35.96 24.14
N THR A 298 -19.01 -35.02 23.20
CA THR A 298 -18.71 -35.28 21.80
C THR A 298 -17.61 -34.35 21.30
N VAL A 299 -16.90 -34.82 20.27
CA VAL A 299 -15.99 -34.00 19.48
C VAL A 299 -16.80 -33.35 18.38
N ALA A 300 -17.11 -32.06 18.53
CA ALA A 300 -17.84 -31.29 17.54
C ALA A 300 -16.98 -31.05 16.29
N GLN A 301 -15.67 -30.83 16.47
CA GLN A 301 -14.71 -30.66 15.39
C GLN A 301 -13.29 -30.98 15.89
N ALA A 302 -12.48 -31.65 15.08
CA ALA A 302 -11.06 -31.87 15.35
C ALA A 302 -10.23 -31.22 14.22
N GLY A 303 -9.50 -30.16 14.55
CA GLY A 303 -8.55 -29.48 13.67
C GLY A 303 -7.13 -30.01 13.82
N ALA A 304 -6.17 -29.43 13.12
CA ALA A 304 -4.76 -29.81 13.23
C ALA A 304 -4.16 -29.41 14.59
N ARG A 305 -4.63 -28.29 15.17
CA ARG A 305 -4.12 -27.78 16.46
C ARG A 305 -5.20 -27.47 17.47
N ARG A 306 -6.40 -28.00 17.27
CA ARG A 306 -7.52 -27.80 18.18
C ARG A 306 -8.49 -28.97 18.19
N VAL A 307 -9.26 -29.05 19.26
CA VAL A 307 -10.43 -29.91 19.37
C VAL A 307 -11.56 -29.08 20.00
N ALA A 308 -12.67 -28.94 19.28
CA ALA A 308 -13.90 -28.38 19.80
C ALA A 308 -14.75 -29.51 20.41
N LEU A 309 -15.11 -29.34 21.68
CA LEU A 309 -15.90 -30.25 22.48
C LEU A 309 -17.28 -29.67 22.75
N SER A 310 -18.28 -30.53 22.81
CA SER A 310 -19.63 -30.18 23.25
C SER A 310 -20.22 -31.31 24.08
N TRP A 311 -20.93 -30.98 25.15
CA TRP A 311 -21.64 -31.93 26.00
C TRP A 311 -23.05 -31.45 26.32
N GLY A 312 -23.91 -32.36 26.79
CA GLY A 312 -25.24 -31.98 27.28
C GLY A 312 -25.17 -31.49 28.74
N PRO A 313 -26.10 -30.64 29.19
CA PRO A 313 -26.09 -30.15 30.56
C PRO A 313 -26.31 -31.29 31.56
N ALA A 314 -25.64 -31.21 32.72
CA ALA A 314 -25.93 -32.06 33.87
C ALA A 314 -27.04 -31.45 34.74
N THR A 315 -27.67 -32.28 35.57
CA THR A 315 -28.70 -31.85 36.51
C THR A 315 -28.37 -32.30 37.93
N THR A 316 -28.79 -31.54 38.93
CA THR A 316 -28.77 -31.97 40.34
C THR A 316 -30.17 -32.44 40.77
N PRO A 317 -30.26 -33.30 41.81
CA PRO A 317 -31.56 -33.79 42.31
C PRO A 317 -32.54 -32.70 42.77
N ASP A 318 -32.01 -31.54 43.17
CA ASP A 318 -32.77 -30.38 43.65
C ASP A 318 -32.93 -29.28 42.60
N GLY A 319 -32.42 -29.48 41.38
CA GLY A 319 -32.55 -28.53 40.25
C GLY A 319 -31.66 -27.29 40.36
N THR A 320 -30.66 -27.31 41.26
CA THR A 320 -29.66 -26.25 41.41
C THR A 320 -28.66 -26.17 40.24
N ARG A 321 -27.98 -25.02 40.13
CA ARG A 321 -26.98 -24.77 39.08
C ARG A 321 -25.78 -25.73 39.20
N VAL A 322 -25.18 -26.06 38.05
CA VAL A 322 -23.95 -26.85 37.94
C VAL A 322 -22.88 -26.08 37.17
N ALA A 323 -21.62 -26.40 37.43
CA ALA A 323 -20.48 -26.03 36.61
C ALA A 323 -19.77 -27.31 36.12
N TYR A 324 -18.71 -27.18 35.32
CA TYR A 324 -18.02 -28.30 34.70
C TYR A 324 -16.51 -28.18 34.87
N ARG A 325 -15.86 -29.27 35.24
CA ARG A 325 -14.40 -29.39 35.25
C ARG A 325 -13.99 -30.27 34.09
N LEU A 326 -13.20 -29.69 33.18
CA LEU A 326 -12.66 -30.37 32.01
C LEU A 326 -11.23 -30.82 32.27
N SER A 327 -10.85 -32.00 31.79
CA SER A 327 -9.48 -32.51 31.83
C SER A 327 -9.05 -33.09 30.49
N ARG A 328 -7.77 -32.94 30.14
CA ARG A 328 -7.09 -33.54 28.99
C ARG A 328 -5.95 -34.43 29.46
N ASN A 329 -5.98 -35.69 29.05
CA ASN A 329 -5.00 -36.71 29.44
C ASN A 329 -4.79 -36.80 30.96
N GLY A 330 -5.86 -36.60 31.73
CA GLY A 330 -5.85 -36.62 33.20
C GLY A 330 -5.50 -35.30 33.88
N ASN A 331 -5.06 -34.27 33.15
CA ASN A 331 -4.77 -32.95 33.69
C ASN A 331 -5.96 -32.00 33.50
N GLN A 332 -6.36 -31.29 34.55
CA GLN A 332 -7.43 -30.29 34.46
C GLN A 332 -7.05 -29.14 33.51
N LEU A 333 -8.01 -28.73 32.68
CA LEU A 333 -7.91 -27.57 31.82
C LEU A 333 -8.66 -26.39 32.48
N GLY A 334 -7.93 -25.37 32.93
CA GLY A 334 -8.51 -24.13 33.46
C GLY A 334 -9.37 -24.28 34.72
N GLY A 335 -10.21 -23.27 34.98
CA GLY A 335 -11.18 -23.23 36.08
C GLY A 335 -12.49 -23.96 35.76
N LEU A 336 -13.50 -23.82 36.62
CA LEU A 336 -14.84 -24.35 36.37
C LEU A 336 -15.51 -23.60 35.20
N LEU A 337 -16.13 -24.36 34.29
CA LEU A 337 -16.88 -23.86 33.14
C LEU A 337 -18.37 -23.87 33.46
N THR A 338 -19.10 -22.83 33.11
CA THR A 338 -20.58 -22.80 33.17
C THR A 338 -21.22 -23.19 31.84
N GLU A 339 -20.47 -23.04 30.75
CA GLU A 339 -20.87 -23.41 29.40
C GLU A 339 -20.77 -24.92 29.14
N THR A 340 -21.43 -25.36 28.06
CA THR A 340 -21.47 -26.77 27.65
C THR A 340 -20.65 -27.07 26.38
N THR A 341 -19.74 -26.14 26.05
CA THR A 341 -18.80 -26.25 24.95
C THR A 341 -17.43 -25.78 25.38
N TYR A 342 -16.38 -26.37 24.81
CA TYR A 342 -15.01 -25.94 25.05
C TYR A 342 -14.15 -26.18 23.82
N GLU A 343 -13.34 -25.20 23.44
CA GLU A 343 -12.38 -25.35 22.35
C GLU A 343 -10.97 -25.43 22.91
N ASP A 344 -10.41 -26.64 22.89
CA ASP A 344 -9.04 -26.87 23.31
C ASP A 344 -8.09 -26.58 22.15
N ARG A 345 -7.14 -25.65 22.35
CA ARG A 345 -6.23 -25.12 21.33
C ARG A 345 -4.77 -25.41 21.70
N GLY A 346 -3.85 -25.19 20.76
CA GLY A 346 -2.41 -25.43 20.96
C GLY A 346 -2.01 -26.91 20.88
N LEU A 347 -2.87 -27.76 20.31
CA LEU A 347 -2.62 -29.18 20.18
C LEU A 347 -1.57 -29.48 19.09
N SER A 348 -0.94 -30.63 19.21
CA SER A 348 -0.04 -31.17 18.19
C SER A 348 -0.86 -31.82 17.07
N PRO A 349 -0.53 -31.58 15.78
CA PRO A 349 -1.17 -32.27 14.65
C PRO A 349 -1.02 -33.79 14.69
N GLY A 350 -2.00 -34.52 14.13
CA GLY A 350 -1.99 -35.99 14.06
C GLY A 350 -1.97 -36.71 15.42
N THR A 351 -2.27 -36.03 16.52
CA THR A 351 -2.12 -36.53 17.89
C THR A 351 -3.46 -36.82 18.53
N THR A 352 -3.53 -37.90 19.30
CA THR A 352 -4.75 -38.30 20.02
C THR A 352 -4.73 -37.78 21.45
N TYR A 353 -5.83 -37.15 21.87
CA TYR A 353 -6.06 -36.60 23.20
C TYR A 353 -7.32 -37.22 23.82
N ASN A 354 -7.28 -37.47 25.12
CA ASN A 354 -8.41 -37.99 25.89
C ASN A 354 -8.99 -36.89 26.77
N TYR A 355 -10.27 -36.59 26.59
CA TYR A 355 -11.00 -35.58 27.36
C TYR A 355 -11.95 -36.22 28.36
N SER A 356 -12.08 -35.58 29.52
CA SER A 356 -13.02 -35.93 30.59
C SER A 356 -13.70 -34.68 31.11
N VAL A 357 -15.03 -34.67 31.20
CA VAL A 357 -15.81 -33.60 31.83
C VAL A 357 -16.58 -34.17 33.02
N VAL A 358 -16.45 -33.54 34.18
CA VAL A 358 -17.32 -33.80 35.35
C VAL A 358 -18.16 -32.57 35.63
N ALA A 359 -19.42 -32.76 35.99
CA ALA A 359 -20.26 -31.68 36.51
C ALA A 359 -20.01 -31.49 38.01
N VAL A 360 -20.08 -30.26 38.49
CA VAL A 360 -19.80 -29.86 39.87
C VAL A 360 -21.01 -29.08 40.39
N ASN A 361 -21.59 -29.48 41.53
CA ASN A 361 -22.72 -28.75 42.14
C ASN A 361 -22.24 -27.53 42.93
N LEU A 362 -23.19 -26.78 43.50
CA LEU A 362 -22.94 -25.63 44.36
C LEU A 362 -22.08 -25.92 45.61
N ALA A 363 -22.00 -27.18 46.07
CA ALA A 363 -21.13 -27.59 47.18
C ALA A 363 -19.71 -28.00 46.76
N GLY A 364 -19.38 -27.91 45.47
CA GLY A 364 -18.10 -28.39 44.96
C GLY A 364 -18.00 -29.92 44.85
N GLN A 365 -19.12 -30.64 44.95
CA GLN A 365 -19.15 -32.10 44.76
C GLN A 365 -19.21 -32.45 43.28
N ASP A 366 -18.35 -33.39 42.87
CA ASP A 366 -18.30 -33.88 41.50
C ASP A 366 -19.35 -34.98 41.24
N GLY A 367 -19.98 -34.92 40.08
CA GLY A 367 -20.72 -36.02 39.49
C GLY A 367 -19.81 -37.00 38.73
N PRO A 368 -20.37 -38.08 38.15
CA PRO A 368 -19.61 -38.99 37.30
C PRO A 368 -19.06 -38.29 36.04
N ALA A 369 -17.92 -38.78 35.52
CA ALA A 369 -17.29 -38.23 34.33
C ALA A 369 -17.94 -38.71 33.02
N ALA A 370 -18.02 -37.80 32.04
CA ALA A 370 -18.20 -38.13 30.63
C ALA A 370 -16.84 -38.03 29.92
N THR A 371 -16.50 -39.00 29.06
CA THR A 371 -15.18 -39.07 28.40
C THR A 371 -15.29 -39.21 26.89
N VAL A 372 -14.35 -38.60 26.15
CA VAL A 372 -14.23 -38.77 24.69
C VAL A 372 -12.77 -38.70 24.26
N SER A 373 -12.40 -39.43 23.20
CA SER A 373 -11.08 -39.31 22.56
C SER A 373 -11.21 -38.52 21.26
N ALA A 374 -10.23 -37.66 20.97
CA ALA A 374 -10.15 -36.88 19.75
C ALA A 374 -8.77 -37.00 19.13
N THR A 375 -8.69 -37.23 17.82
CA THR A 375 -7.43 -37.20 17.06
C THR A 375 -7.41 -35.94 16.20
N THR A 376 -6.41 -35.08 16.40
CA THR A 376 -6.20 -33.91 15.55
C THR A 376 -5.83 -34.34 14.14
N VAL A 377 -6.20 -33.54 13.13
CA VAL A 377 -5.85 -33.84 11.74
C VAL A 377 -4.38 -33.51 11.46
N ALA A 378 -3.85 -34.00 10.33
CA ALA A 378 -2.56 -33.56 9.83
C ALA A 378 -2.66 -32.14 9.26
N GLU A 379 -1.55 -31.38 9.32
CA GLU A 379 -1.45 -30.10 8.63
C GLU A 379 -1.23 -30.30 7.13
N VAL A 380 -1.68 -29.33 6.34
CA VAL A 380 -1.42 -29.25 4.90
C VAL A 380 -0.66 -27.96 4.59
N ALA A 381 -0.03 -27.89 3.41
CA ALA A 381 0.67 -26.68 2.98
C ALA A 381 -0.28 -25.48 2.83
N GLY A 382 -0.15 -24.50 3.71
CA GLY A 382 -0.81 -23.19 3.66
C GLY A 382 0.05 -22.20 2.88
N ILE A 383 -0.07 -22.23 1.56
CA ILE A 383 0.70 -21.38 0.66
C ILE A 383 0.16 -19.95 0.76
N GLY A 384 1.05 -18.98 0.95
CA GLY A 384 0.69 -17.57 1.06
C GLY A 384 0.71 -17.02 2.48
N PHE A 385 0.73 -17.87 3.49
CA PHE A 385 0.40 -17.48 4.85
C PHE A 385 1.42 -18.02 5.85
N PRO A 386 2.13 -17.16 6.60
CA PRO A 386 2.93 -17.62 7.72
C PRO A 386 2.03 -17.89 8.94
N LEU A 387 2.50 -18.78 9.81
CA LEU A 387 1.84 -19.06 11.09
C LEU A 387 2.30 -18.04 12.13
N VAL A 388 1.37 -17.28 12.70
CA VAL A 388 1.60 -16.29 13.75
C VAL A 388 1.18 -16.87 15.10
N ARG A 389 2.09 -16.81 16.07
CA ARG A 389 1.83 -17.11 17.48
C ARG A 389 2.07 -15.85 18.28
N ILE A 390 1.10 -15.42 19.06
CA ILE A 390 1.24 -14.27 19.95
C ILE A 390 1.31 -14.74 21.40
N TYR A 391 2.25 -14.19 22.15
CA TYR A 391 2.42 -14.36 23.57
C TYR A 391 2.14 -13.02 24.24
N ASP A 392 1.02 -12.94 24.95
CA ASP A 392 0.52 -11.73 25.59
C ASP A 392 1.07 -11.61 27.03
N GLY A 393 1.09 -10.37 27.54
CA GLY A 393 1.48 -10.07 28.92
C GLY A 393 2.95 -9.72 29.12
N PHE A 394 3.65 -9.32 28.06
CA PHE A 394 5.07 -8.96 28.10
C PHE A 394 5.29 -7.44 27.99
N GLY A 395 4.60 -6.66 28.82
CA GLY A 395 4.81 -5.20 28.95
C GLY A 395 5.89 -4.83 29.99
N GLY A 396 6.45 -3.62 29.93
CA GLY A 396 7.31 -3.04 30.99
C GLY A 396 8.76 -2.74 30.62
N ALA A 397 9.62 -2.51 31.64
CA ALA A 397 10.96 -1.89 31.56
C ALA A 397 12.01 -2.57 30.64
N GLY A 398 11.69 -3.73 30.06
CA GLY A 398 12.46 -4.42 29.01
C GLY A 398 11.74 -4.36 27.66
N GLN A 399 11.19 -3.19 27.29
CA GLN A 399 10.29 -2.99 26.15
C GLN A 399 10.80 -3.57 24.82
N PHE A 400 12.13 -3.67 24.65
CA PHE A 400 12.82 -4.19 23.47
C PHE A 400 13.44 -5.60 23.66
N ASP A 401 13.28 -6.21 24.84
CA ASP A 401 13.97 -7.44 25.19
C ASP A 401 13.16 -8.70 24.81
N ILE A 402 13.51 -9.27 23.65
CA ILE A 402 12.97 -10.55 23.18
C ILE A 402 13.38 -11.72 24.09
N ASP A 403 14.53 -11.65 24.76
CA ASP A 403 15.07 -12.76 25.56
C ASP A 403 14.22 -13.03 26.81
N THR A 404 13.57 -12.00 27.35
CA THR A 404 12.61 -12.13 28.45
C THR A 404 11.46 -13.09 28.09
N VAL A 405 10.91 -13.01 26.88
CA VAL A 405 9.83 -13.91 26.44
C VAL A 405 10.37 -15.31 26.15
N LEU A 406 11.56 -15.42 25.56
CA LEU A 406 12.18 -16.71 25.25
C LEU A 406 12.51 -17.52 26.52
N ALA A 407 12.68 -16.85 27.66
CA ALA A 407 12.88 -17.47 28.97
C ALA A 407 11.57 -17.87 29.68
N ASP A 408 10.41 -17.39 29.22
CA ASP A 408 9.12 -17.63 29.85
C ASP A 408 8.61 -19.07 29.57
N PRO A 409 8.02 -19.77 30.55
CA PRO A 409 7.45 -21.11 30.36
C PRO A 409 6.36 -21.22 29.27
N LYS A 410 5.74 -20.11 28.87
CA LYS A 410 4.81 -20.06 27.74
C LYS A 410 5.52 -20.41 26.43
N TRP A 411 6.77 -19.99 26.26
CA TRP A 411 7.54 -20.25 25.05
C TRP A 411 8.00 -21.72 24.95
N PRO A 412 7.96 -22.36 23.76
CA PRO A 412 7.30 -21.96 22.52
C PRO A 412 5.88 -22.55 22.35
N ASN A 413 5.36 -23.24 23.37
CA ASN A 413 4.26 -24.20 23.21
C ASN A 413 2.90 -23.72 23.73
N SER A 414 2.85 -22.59 24.44
CA SER A 414 1.63 -22.04 25.02
C SER A 414 1.37 -20.60 24.57
N PRO A 415 1.20 -20.35 23.25
CA PRO A 415 0.81 -19.02 22.78
C PRO A 415 -0.61 -18.68 23.23
N ASP A 416 -0.85 -17.43 23.58
CA ASP A 416 -2.17 -16.92 23.97
C ASP A 416 -3.09 -16.79 22.74
N ARG A 417 -2.52 -16.45 21.58
CA ARG A 417 -3.25 -16.35 20.31
C ARG A 417 -2.50 -17.03 19.16
N THR A 418 -3.23 -17.58 18.21
CA THR A 418 -2.65 -18.20 17.01
C THR A 418 -3.55 -17.98 15.80
N PHE A 419 -2.97 -17.46 14.72
CA PHE A 419 -3.66 -17.21 13.46
C PHE A 419 -2.65 -17.23 12.30
N TYR A 420 -3.12 -16.91 11.10
CA TYR A 420 -2.31 -16.85 9.90
C TYR A 420 -2.29 -15.42 9.36
N ALA A 421 -1.12 -14.89 9.02
CA ALA A 421 -0.97 -13.57 8.40
C ALA A 421 -0.88 -13.68 6.87
N ASN A 422 -0.93 -12.56 6.16
CA ASN A 422 -0.74 -12.52 4.72
C ASN A 422 0.66 -11.96 4.39
N GLY A 423 1.63 -12.84 4.15
CA GLY A 423 3.04 -12.42 4.02
C GLY A 423 3.75 -12.17 5.36
N LEU A 424 5.04 -11.84 5.29
CA LEU A 424 5.83 -11.31 6.41
C LEU A 424 5.63 -9.79 6.51
N ASN A 425 4.36 -9.40 6.65
CA ASN A 425 3.89 -8.03 6.76
C ASN A 425 2.62 -8.03 7.61
N PHE A 426 2.67 -7.37 8.76
CA PHE A 426 1.48 -7.21 9.59
C PHE A 426 1.40 -5.80 10.17
N ALA A 427 0.19 -5.45 10.58
CA ALA A 427 -0.12 -4.24 11.32
C ALA A 427 -1.13 -4.59 12.41
N ASP A 428 -0.94 -4.02 13.59
CA ASP A 428 -1.83 -4.02 14.75
C ASP A 428 -2.25 -5.41 15.26
N PHE A 429 -1.56 -5.92 16.28
CA PHE A 429 -1.97 -7.10 17.06
C PHE A 429 -2.34 -6.74 18.52
N GLY A 430 -2.43 -5.46 18.87
CA GLY A 430 -2.70 -4.93 20.21
C GLY A 430 -1.44 -4.79 21.07
N ASP A 431 -1.51 -4.24 22.27
CA ASP A 431 -0.30 -3.92 23.04
C ASP A 431 0.26 -5.10 23.89
N ASN A 432 1.54 -5.00 24.29
CA ASN A 432 2.24 -5.82 25.31
C ASN A 432 2.38 -7.31 24.98
N TYR A 433 2.92 -7.61 23.80
CA TYR A 433 3.06 -8.98 23.32
C TYR A 433 4.43 -9.27 22.69
N MET A 434 4.65 -10.54 22.37
CA MET A 434 5.64 -10.96 21.38
C MET A 434 4.97 -11.81 20.31
N ALA A 435 5.18 -11.46 19.05
CA ALA A 435 4.79 -12.25 17.89
C ALA A 435 5.95 -13.14 17.45
N ALA A 436 5.66 -14.42 17.26
CA ALA A 436 6.52 -15.37 16.57
C ALA A 436 5.86 -15.82 15.26
N ILE A 437 6.43 -15.36 14.16
CA ILE A 437 5.91 -15.55 12.81
C ILE A 437 6.83 -16.56 12.10
N SER A 438 6.29 -17.72 11.75
CA SER A 438 7.05 -18.85 11.23
C SER A 438 6.53 -19.29 9.87
N THR A 439 7.44 -19.53 8.92
CA THR A 439 7.13 -20.01 7.57
C THR A 439 8.36 -20.60 6.89
N THR A 440 8.20 -21.18 5.70
CA THR A 440 9.30 -21.35 4.75
C THR A 440 9.28 -20.25 3.69
N ILE A 441 10.43 -19.94 3.09
CA ILE A 441 10.58 -19.04 1.93
C ILE A 441 11.14 -19.85 0.75
N THR A 442 10.50 -19.75 -0.42
CA THR A 442 10.97 -20.28 -1.71
C THR A 442 11.67 -19.18 -2.49
N VAL A 443 12.92 -19.41 -2.88
CA VAL A 443 13.71 -18.38 -3.57
C VAL A 443 13.56 -18.51 -5.09
N PRO A 444 13.26 -17.42 -5.83
CA PRO A 444 13.02 -17.49 -7.28
C PRO A 444 14.30 -17.71 -8.11
N GLU A 445 15.44 -17.18 -7.65
CA GLU A 445 16.68 -17.17 -8.40
C GLU A 445 17.86 -17.60 -7.53
N THR A 446 18.85 -18.26 -8.12
CA THR A 446 20.09 -18.57 -7.41
C THR A 446 20.92 -17.30 -7.26
N GLY A 447 21.36 -17.00 -6.05
CA GLY A 447 22.14 -15.80 -5.77
C GLY A 447 22.39 -15.59 -4.29
N GLN A 448 23.14 -14.54 -3.98
CA GLN A 448 23.26 -14.05 -2.62
C GLN A 448 22.11 -13.07 -2.34
N TYR A 449 21.48 -13.22 -1.18
CA TYR A 449 20.35 -12.40 -0.75
C TYR A 449 20.66 -11.74 0.60
N ARG A 450 20.25 -10.49 0.75
CA ARG A 450 20.14 -9.82 2.04
C ARG A 450 18.69 -9.79 2.49
N PHE A 451 18.47 -9.90 3.79
CA PHE A 451 17.18 -9.74 4.44
C PHE A 451 17.17 -8.46 5.25
N PHE A 452 16.03 -7.78 5.25
CA PHE A 452 15.82 -6.48 5.86
C PHE A 452 14.62 -6.59 6.80
N VAL A 453 14.76 -6.11 8.02
CA VAL A 453 13.68 -6.07 9.00
C VAL A 453 13.32 -4.63 9.34
N ARG A 454 12.07 -4.42 9.74
CA ARG A 454 11.58 -3.20 10.39
C ARG A 454 10.32 -3.52 11.21
N SER A 455 10.10 -2.79 12.27
CA SER A 455 9.03 -2.99 13.24
C SER A 455 8.77 -1.72 14.05
N ASP A 456 7.65 -1.69 14.79
CA ASP A 456 7.33 -0.56 15.70
C ASP A 456 8.06 -0.65 17.06
N ASP A 457 8.64 -1.80 17.37
CA ASP A 457 9.50 -2.06 18.52
C ASP A 457 10.54 -3.12 18.08
N ALA A 458 11.23 -3.80 19.00
CA ALA A 458 12.34 -4.69 18.66
C ALA A 458 11.92 -5.93 17.85
N SER A 459 12.73 -6.30 16.86
CA SER A 459 12.54 -7.53 16.09
C SER A 459 13.84 -8.28 15.79
N ARG A 460 13.69 -9.59 15.58
CA ARG A 460 14.78 -10.50 15.20
C ARG A 460 14.31 -11.43 14.07
N PHE A 461 15.09 -11.51 13.01
CA PHE A 461 14.82 -12.41 11.90
C PHE A 461 15.88 -13.50 11.78
N TYR A 462 15.42 -14.72 11.58
CA TYR A 462 16.22 -15.93 11.48
C TYR A 462 15.88 -16.67 10.19
N ILE A 463 16.89 -17.27 9.59
CA ILE A 463 16.73 -18.17 8.43
C ILE A 463 17.62 -19.39 8.59
N ASN A 464 17.10 -20.55 8.21
CA ASN A 464 17.87 -21.77 8.05
C ASN A 464 18.29 -21.90 6.57
N PRO A 465 19.54 -21.58 6.21
CA PRO A 465 19.99 -21.60 4.81
C PRO A 465 20.23 -23.01 4.27
N THR A 466 19.99 -24.06 5.08
CA THR A 466 20.24 -25.45 4.70
C THR A 466 18.98 -26.27 4.48
N GLY A 467 17.80 -25.75 4.83
CA GLY A 467 16.55 -26.45 4.61
C GLY A 467 15.34 -25.83 5.29
N THR A 468 14.25 -26.60 5.38
CA THR A 468 12.92 -26.11 5.76
C THR A 468 12.65 -26.07 7.27
N ALA A 469 13.57 -26.53 8.11
CA ALA A 469 13.37 -26.52 9.55
C ALA A 469 13.33 -25.06 10.06
N ILE A 470 12.30 -24.72 10.83
CA ILE A 470 12.16 -23.39 11.44
C ILE A 470 13.30 -23.18 12.45
N PRO A 471 14.04 -22.06 12.40
CA PRO A 471 15.09 -21.74 13.35
C PRO A 471 14.62 -21.76 14.82
N ASN A 472 15.52 -22.17 15.71
CA ASN A 472 15.31 -22.14 17.16
C ASN A 472 16.06 -20.94 17.78
N PRO A 473 15.36 -19.89 18.23
CA PRO A 473 15.99 -18.65 18.68
C PRO A 473 16.75 -18.80 20.00
N LEU A 474 16.65 -19.95 20.70
CA LEU A 474 17.45 -20.25 21.89
C LEU A 474 18.88 -20.70 21.58
N VAL A 475 19.16 -21.08 20.33
CA VAL A 475 20.47 -21.61 19.91
C VAL A 475 20.99 -21.01 18.60
N ASP A 476 20.09 -20.60 17.72
CA ASP A 476 20.42 -19.93 16.47
C ASP A 476 20.56 -18.42 16.70
N LEU A 477 21.45 -17.76 15.95
CA LEU A 477 21.61 -16.30 15.98
C LEU A 477 20.75 -15.63 14.91
N PRO A 478 20.17 -14.44 15.16
CA PRO A 478 19.44 -13.70 14.15
C PRO A 478 20.39 -13.25 13.04
N VAL A 479 19.90 -13.25 11.81
CA VAL A 479 20.64 -12.73 10.65
C VAL A 479 20.39 -11.23 10.44
N ALA A 480 19.28 -10.70 10.97
CA ALA A 480 18.95 -9.28 10.99
C ALA A 480 18.15 -8.97 12.27
N GLN A 481 18.40 -7.82 12.88
CA GLN A 481 17.84 -7.42 14.16
C GLN A 481 17.63 -5.90 14.22
N GLU A 482 16.48 -5.50 14.75
CA GLU A 482 16.15 -4.13 15.10
C GLU A 482 15.89 -4.09 16.62
N ASN A 483 16.61 -3.27 17.38
CA ASN A 483 16.42 -3.18 18.84
C ASN A 483 15.46 -2.08 19.27
N GLY A 484 15.04 -1.23 18.35
CA GLY A 484 14.14 -0.11 18.60
C GLY A 484 13.08 -0.07 17.52
N CYS A 485 12.75 1.13 17.07
CA CYS A 485 11.78 1.39 16.01
C CYS A 485 12.22 2.66 15.29
N CYS A 486 11.60 3.17 14.23
CA CYS A 486 10.39 2.83 13.49
C CYS A 486 10.73 3.13 12.01
N GLY A 487 11.95 2.76 11.60
CA GLY A 487 12.61 3.24 10.40
C GLY A 487 12.06 2.60 9.11
N PRO A 488 12.32 3.21 7.93
CA PRO A 488 12.22 2.46 6.69
C PRO A 488 13.28 1.34 6.68
N PHE A 489 13.15 0.36 5.78
CA PHE A 489 14.24 -0.60 5.54
C PHE A 489 15.54 0.15 5.18
N GLU A 490 16.64 -0.24 5.80
CA GLU A 490 17.93 0.48 5.72
C GLU A 490 18.95 -0.27 4.84
N GLU A 491 19.93 0.46 4.30
CA GLU A 491 21.02 -0.17 3.55
C GLU A 491 22.04 -0.83 4.48
N PRO A 492 22.83 -1.82 4.00
CA PRO A 492 23.89 -2.43 4.80
C PRO A 492 24.85 -1.38 5.38
N GLY A 493 25.02 -1.39 6.71
CA GLY A 493 25.90 -0.47 7.43
C GLY A 493 25.34 0.95 7.65
N ALA A 494 24.08 1.22 7.29
CA ALA A 494 23.36 2.44 7.65
C ALA A 494 22.41 2.18 8.84
N GLY A 495 22.25 3.17 9.72
CA GLY A 495 21.19 3.26 10.74
C GLY A 495 21.42 2.50 12.06
N GLU A 496 20.39 2.51 12.93
CA GLU A 496 20.45 2.29 14.38
C GLU A 496 21.09 0.95 14.81
N ASN A 497 21.67 0.90 16.02
CA ASN A 497 22.43 -0.21 16.64
C ASN A 497 23.95 -0.28 16.38
N VAL A 498 24.56 0.78 15.83
CA VAL A 498 26.03 0.88 15.66
C VAL A 498 26.82 0.66 16.95
N ASP A 499 26.23 0.94 18.11
CA ASP A 499 26.89 0.86 19.42
C ASP A 499 26.98 -0.57 19.99
N ASP A 500 26.20 -1.54 19.48
CA ASP A 500 26.22 -2.94 19.93
C ASP A 500 26.61 -3.97 18.85
N GLY A 501 26.77 -3.53 17.59
CA GLY A 501 27.23 -4.36 16.48
C GLY A 501 26.15 -5.23 15.83
N THR A 502 24.88 -5.00 16.14
CA THR A 502 23.73 -5.60 15.44
C THR A 502 23.21 -4.69 14.33
N PHE A 503 22.50 -5.23 13.33
CA PHE A 503 22.02 -4.47 12.18
C PHE A 503 20.64 -4.96 11.68
N PRO A 504 19.75 -4.06 11.23
CA PRO A 504 18.44 -4.43 10.67
C PRO A 504 18.53 -5.05 9.27
N THR A 505 19.75 -5.20 8.74
CA THR A 505 20.03 -5.82 7.44
C THR A 505 21.06 -6.92 7.58
N SER A 506 20.78 -8.08 6.99
CA SER A 506 21.68 -9.22 7.05
C SER A 506 22.92 -9.07 6.16
N GLU A 507 23.97 -9.81 6.49
CA GLU A 507 25.01 -10.15 5.52
C GLU A 507 24.45 -11.02 4.38
N PRO A 508 25.11 -11.07 3.20
CA PRO A 508 24.61 -11.83 2.06
C PRO A 508 24.59 -13.33 2.33
N ILE A 509 23.44 -13.95 2.09
CA ILE A 509 23.20 -15.39 2.29
C ILE A 509 23.02 -16.04 0.92
N GLN A 510 23.82 -17.07 0.63
CA GLN A 510 23.73 -17.82 -0.62
C GLN A 510 22.51 -18.74 -0.62
N LEU A 511 21.59 -18.51 -1.55
CA LEU A 511 20.37 -19.31 -1.71
C LEU A 511 20.24 -19.83 -3.15
N THR A 512 19.50 -20.93 -3.30
CA THR A 512 19.34 -21.65 -4.57
C THR A 512 17.90 -21.55 -5.07
N ALA A 513 17.72 -21.24 -6.35
CA ALA A 513 16.40 -21.16 -6.99
C ALA A 513 15.57 -22.43 -6.74
N GLY A 514 14.29 -22.25 -6.39
CA GLY A 514 13.34 -23.33 -6.13
C GLY A 514 13.53 -24.08 -4.81
N SER A 515 14.59 -23.80 -4.05
CA SER A 515 14.77 -24.38 -2.71
C SER A 515 13.94 -23.62 -1.67
N ARG A 516 13.53 -24.34 -0.61
CA ARG A 516 12.74 -23.79 0.51
C ARG A 516 13.58 -23.70 1.78
N TYR A 517 13.46 -22.58 2.49
CA TYR A 517 14.25 -22.27 3.69
C TYR A 517 13.33 -21.89 4.84
N GLY A 518 13.49 -22.53 6.00
CA GLY A 518 12.70 -22.22 7.20
C GLY A 518 13.10 -20.86 7.77
N VAL A 519 12.13 -20.05 8.18
CA VAL A 519 12.37 -18.73 8.76
C VAL A 519 11.50 -18.49 10.00
N LEU A 520 12.03 -17.66 10.90
CA LEU A 520 11.34 -17.19 12.08
C LEU A 520 11.54 -15.68 12.17
N PHE A 521 10.46 -14.93 12.32
CA PHE A 521 10.47 -13.51 12.59
C PHE A 521 9.83 -13.28 13.95
N LEU A 522 10.61 -12.75 14.89
CA LEU A 522 10.17 -12.37 16.21
C LEU A 522 9.98 -10.86 16.24
N VAL A 523 8.83 -10.40 16.76
CA VAL A 523 8.58 -8.98 16.99
C VAL A 523 8.09 -8.83 18.41
N LYS A 524 8.75 -8.00 19.19
CA LYS A 524 8.36 -7.62 20.54
C LYS A 524 7.64 -6.30 20.45
N GLU A 525 6.51 -6.19 21.13
CA GLU A 525 5.65 -5.00 21.09
C GLU A 525 5.23 -4.66 22.53
N ALA A 526 5.34 -3.39 22.90
CA ALA A 526 4.94 -2.90 24.21
C ALA A 526 3.69 -2.04 24.11
N GLY A 527 3.75 -0.84 23.55
CA GLY A 527 2.51 -0.12 23.24
C GLY A 527 2.72 1.01 22.25
N GLY A 528 1.69 1.33 21.47
CA GLY A 528 1.84 2.28 20.35
C GLY A 528 1.07 1.84 19.11
N GLY A 529 1.66 2.02 17.93
CA GLY A 529 1.21 1.27 16.77
C GLY A 529 1.79 -0.13 16.85
N ASP A 530 1.35 -1.06 16.01
CA ASP A 530 2.09 -2.31 15.83
C ASP A 530 2.33 -2.53 14.35
N PHE A 531 3.55 -2.87 13.99
CA PHE A 531 3.84 -3.45 12.68
C PHE A 531 5.14 -4.23 12.70
N GLY A 532 5.26 -5.17 11.76
CA GLY A 532 6.52 -5.86 11.51
C GLY A 532 6.59 -6.32 10.07
N GLN A 533 7.74 -6.11 9.44
CA GLN A 533 7.96 -6.41 8.04
C GLN A 533 9.33 -7.02 7.80
N VAL A 534 9.38 -8.00 6.90
CA VAL A 534 10.62 -8.56 6.38
C VAL A 534 10.65 -8.38 4.87
N ALA A 535 11.72 -7.83 4.33
CA ALA A 535 11.99 -7.78 2.89
C ALA A 535 13.25 -8.58 2.54
N MET A 536 13.41 -8.89 1.25
CA MET A 536 14.65 -9.49 0.73
C MET A 536 15.11 -8.81 -0.55
N ARG A 537 16.42 -8.74 -0.75
CA ARG A 537 17.03 -8.19 -1.96
C ARG A 537 18.19 -9.08 -2.42
N ARG A 538 18.21 -9.43 -3.71
CA ARG A 538 19.34 -10.13 -4.33
C ARG A 538 20.51 -9.16 -4.54
N GLU A 539 21.73 -9.62 -4.26
CA GLU A 539 22.96 -8.87 -4.56
C GLU A 539 23.03 -8.50 -6.05
N GLY A 540 23.38 -7.23 -6.32
CA GLY A 540 23.38 -6.63 -7.66
C GLY A 540 22.06 -5.93 -8.06
N SER A 541 20.99 -6.03 -7.26
CA SER A 541 19.80 -5.20 -7.47
C SER A 541 20.07 -3.74 -7.10
N THR A 542 19.56 -2.80 -7.91
CA THR A 542 19.69 -1.36 -7.66
C THR A 542 18.52 -0.76 -6.88
N THR A 543 17.55 -1.57 -6.44
CA THR A 543 16.41 -1.09 -5.64
C THR A 543 16.90 -0.62 -4.26
N PRO A 544 16.72 0.66 -3.91
CA PRO A 544 17.06 1.16 -2.57
C PRO A 544 16.26 0.44 -1.48
N ALA A 545 16.88 0.21 -0.32
CA ALA A 545 16.26 -0.51 0.79
C ALA A 545 14.90 0.06 1.17
N ASN A 546 14.78 1.39 1.29
CA ASN A 546 13.53 2.08 1.64
C ASN A 546 12.40 1.96 0.58
N GLN A 547 12.67 1.39 -0.59
CA GLN A 547 11.69 1.08 -1.62
C GLN A 547 11.39 -0.42 -1.75
N LEU A 548 12.01 -1.25 -0.90
CA LEU A 548 11.71 -2.68 -0.88
C LEU A 548 10.29 -2.93 -0.37
N THR A 549 9.67 -3.96 -0.95
CA THR A 549 8.37 -4.45 -0.51
C THR A 549 8.55 -5.65 0.40
N PRO A 550 7.70 -5.83 1.43
CA PRO A 550 7.76 -7.01 2.28
C PRO A 550 7.55 -8.30 1.49
N ILE A 551 8.09 -9.40 2.01
CA ILE A 551 7.94 -10.74 1.43
C ILE A 551 6.47 -11.15 1.53
N GLY A 552 5.76 -11.04 0.40
CA GLY A 552 4.36 -11.40 0.29
C GLY A 552 4.14 -12.92 0.21
N GLY A 553 2.87 -13.31 0.16
CA GLY A 553 2.43 -14.71 0.10
C GLY A 553 3.07 -15.55 -1.03
N ALA A 554 3.50 -14.90 -2.12
CA ALA A 554 4.11 -15.51 -3.31
C ALA A 554 5.21 -16.53 -3.03
N LEU A 555 5.99 -16.27 -1.99
CA LEU A 555 7.22 -16.98 -1.71
C LEU A 555 7.13 -17.82 -0.45
N ILE A 556 6.00 -17.82 0.26
CA ILE A 556 5.92 -18.39 1.61
C ILE A 556 4.89 -19.50 1.74
N GLU A 557 5.21 -20.45 2.62
CA GLU A 557 4.35 -21.58 2.94
C GLU A 557 4.56 -21.99 4.40
N ALA A 558 3.48 -22.06 5.16
CA ALA A 558 3.47 -22.63 6.50
C ALA A 558 2.44 -23.76 6.62
N PRO A 559 2.64 -24.70 7.56
CA PRO A 559 1.63 -25.72 7.86
C PRO A 559 0.29 -25.08 8.31
N ALA A 560 -0.80 -25.46 7.66
CA ALA A 560 -2.14 -24.95 7.88
C ALA A 560 -3.14 -26.07 8.23
N ASP A 561 -4.17 -25.72 8.99
CA ASP A 561 -5.28 -26.62 9.29
C ASP A 561 -6.20 -26.77 8.06
N ALA A 562 -6.39 -28.01 7.59
CA ALA A 562 -7.19 -28.32 6.42
C ALA A 562 -8.71 -28.34 6.69
N VAL A 563 -9.13 -28.30 7.95
CA VAL A 563 -10.53 -28.54 8.30
C VAL A 563 -11.42 -27.40 7.81
N GLY A 564 -12.39 -27.77 6.96
CA GLY A 564 -13.30 -26.82 6.33
C GLY A 564 -12.69 -26.06 5.14
N ALA A 565 -11.47 -26.39 4.73
CA ALA A 565 -10.81 -25.76 3.59
C ALA A 565 -11.03 -26.53 2.28
N SER A 566 -11.18 -25.81 1.17
CA SER A 566 -11.22 -26.38 -0.18
C SER A 566 -10.68 -25.41 -1.22
N ALA A 567 -10.13 -25.94 -2.30
CA ALA A 567 -9.66 -25.16 -3.46
C ALA A 567 -9.97 -25.94 -4.75
N THR A 568 -10.73 -25.34 -5.66
CA THR A 568 -11.16 -25.97 -6.91
C THR A 568 -10.94 -25.02 -8.08
N ILE A 569 -10.36 -25.52 -9.17
CA ILE A 569 -10.26 -24.77 -10.43
C ILE A 569 -11.55 -24.95 -11.21
N VAL A 570 -12.26 -23.85 -11.43
CA VAL A 570 -13.50 -23.79 -12.23
C VAL A 570 -13.18 -23.75 -13.72
N THR A 571 -12.21 -22.92 -14.10
CA THR A 571 -11.75 -22.76 -15.49
C THR A 571 -10.24 -22.88 -15.55
N GLN A 572 -9.75 -23.89 -16.28
CA GLN A 572 -8.32 -24.11 -16.50
C GLN A 572 -7.72 -23.03 -17.42
N PRO A 573 -6.43 -22.68 -17.28
CA PRO A 573 -5.70 -21.95 -18.31
C PRO A 573 -5.75 -22.69 -19.64
N ALA A 574 -6.02 -21.96 -20.72
CA ALA A 574 -6.06 -22.50 -22.08
C ALA A 574 -4.74 -22.24 -22.82
N ASP A 575 -4.40 -23.12 -23.76
CA ASP A 575 -3.33 -22.89 -24.73
C ASP A 575 -3.55 -21.55 -25.44
N ALA A 576 -2.46 -20.80 -25.64
CA ALA A 576 -2.50 -19.49 -26.24
C ALA A 576 -1.61 -19.42 -27.47
N THR A 577 -2.06 -18.70 -28.50
CA THR A 577 -1.27 -18.44 -29.71
C THR A 577 -1.13 -16.94 -29.89
N THR A 578 0.08 -16.46 -30.15
CA THR A 578 0.35 -15.06 -30.48
C THR A 578 1.39 -14.97 -31.59
N VAL A 579 1.62 -13.76 -32.08
CA VAL A 579 2.74 -13.45 -32.99
C VAL A 579 3.92 -12.95 -32.16
N ALA A 580 5.14 -13.25 -32.57
CA ALA A 580 6.33 -12.74 -31.91
C ALA A 580 6.24 -11.21 -31.68
N TYR A 581 6.69 -10.77 -30.52
CA TYR A 581 6.69 -9.39 -30.04
C TYR A 581 5.31 -8.78 -29.75
N GLN A 582 4.24 -9.57 -29.78
CA GLN A 582 2.93 -9.17 -29.29
C GLN A 582 2.68 -9.70 -27.87
N PRO A 583 1.81 -9.05 -27.08
CA PRO A 583 1.43 -9.56 -25.78
C PRO A 583 0.58 -10.82 -25.88
N VAL A 584 0.55 -11.61 -24.82
CA VAL A 584 -0.35 -12.77 -24.64
C VAL A 584 -0.70 -12.93 -23.17
N THR A 585 -1.94 -13.33 -22.87
CA THR A 585 -2.45 -13.47 -21.50
C THR A 585 -3.01 -14.85 -21.26
N PHE A 586 -2.61 -15.45 -20.14
CA PHE A 586 -3.23 -16.65 -19.56
C PHE A 586 -4.15 -16.24 -18.41
N SER A 587 -5.22 -17.00 -18.18
CA SER A 587 -6.19 -16.74 -17.10
C SER A 587 -6.65 -18.04 -16.45
N VAL A 588 -7.04 -17.97 -15.17
CA VAL A 588 -7.64 -19.08 -14.41
C VAL A 588 -8.85 -18.55 -13.64
N THR A 589 -9.83 -19.40 -13.38
CA THR A 589 -10.90 -19.11 -12.41
C THR A 589 -10.96 -20.24 -11.40
N ALA A 590 -11.04 -19.90 -10.12
CA ALA A 590 -11.04 -20.87 -9.04
C ALA A 590 -11.97 -20.43 -7.90
N GLU A 591 -12.45 -21.41 -7.14
CA GLU A 591 -13.24 -21.25 -5.93
C GLU A 591 -12.44 -21.78 -4.75
N THR A 592 -12.36 -21.00 -3.68
CA THR A 592 -11.65 -21.38 -2.46
C THR A 592 -12.49 -21.09 -1.23
N VAL A 593 -12.44 -21.99 -0.24
CA VAL A 593 -13.11 -21.84 1.05
C VAL A 593 -12.09 -22.12 2.15
N SER A 594 -12.08 -21.33 3.22
CA SER A 594 -11.33 -21.62 4.44
C SER A 594 -12.03 -21.06 5.67
N ALA A 595 -11.99 -21.81 6.77
CA ALA A 595 -12.53 -21.38 8.06
C ALA A 595 -11.66 -20.30 8.75
N TYR A 596 -10.47 -20.03 8.22
CA TYR A 596 -9.48 -19.11 8.80
C TYR A 596 -9.30 -17.81 8.03
N GLY A 597 -9.97 -17.65 6.89
CA GLY A 597 -9.91 -16.42 6.09
C GLY A 597 -10.34 -16.62 4.64
N ALA A 598 -10.72 -15.54 3.96
CA ALA A 598 -11.22 -15.57 2.57
C ALA A 598 -10.13 -15.41 1.50
N GLY A 599 -8.84 -15.48 1.86
CA GLY A 599 -7.74 -15.21 0.94
C GLY A 599 -7.57 -16.30 -0.11
N THR A 600 -7.61 -15.92 -1.40
CA THR A 600 -7.17 -16.75 -2.52
C THR A 600 -5.79 -16.30 -2.99
N PHE A 601 -4.89 -17.26 -3.16
CA PHE A 601 -3.54 -17.05 -3.61
C PHE A 601 -3.34 -17.69 -5.00
N TYR A 602 -2.60 -17.01 -5.87
CA TYR A 602 -2.16 -17.54 -7.17
C TYR A 602 -0.65 -17.46 -7.28
N GLN A 603 -0.04 -18.41 -7.97
CA GLN A 603 1.36 -18.35 -8.39
C GLN A 603 1.53 -19.03 -9.74
N TRP A 604 1.97 -18.29 -10.76
CA TRP A 604 2.24 -18.84 -12.08
C TRP A 604 3.66 -19.41 -12.19
N TYR A 605 3.77 -20.45 -13.01
CA TYR A 605 5.01 -21.15 -13.35
C TYR A 605 5.17 -21.22 -14.86
N LYS A 606 6.41 -21.12 -15.35
CA LYS A 606 6.81 -21.33 -16.74
C LYS A 606 7.81 -22.49 -16.80
N ASN A 607 7.50 -23.56 -17.52
CA ASN A 607 8.33 -24.77 -17.61
C ASN A 607 8.77 -25.27 -16.22
N ASP A 608 7.81 -25.40 -15.30
CA ASP A 608 7.99 -25.74 -13.87
C ASP A 608 8.79 -24.74 -13.01
N ALA A 609 9.38 -23.70 -13.60
CA ALA A 609 10.05 -22.63 -12.86
C ALA A 609 9.05 -21.57 -12.38
N LEU A 610 9.19 -21.13 -11.13
CA LEU A 610 8.37 -20.06 -10.55
C LEU A 610 8.59 -18.75 -11.33
N ILE A 611 7.49 -18.06 -11.67
CA ILE A 611 7.55 -16.72 -12.27
C ILE A 611 7.42 -15.69 -11.14
N PRO A 612 8.46 -14.89 -10.83
CA PRO A 612 8.41 -13.93 -9.74
C PRO A 612 7.22 -12.97 -9.88
N ASN A 613 6.51 -12.73 -8.77
CA ASN A 613 5.40 -11.79 -8.66
C ASN A 613 4.17 -12.06 -9.56
N ALA A 614 4.11 -13.20 -10.25
CA ALA A 614 2.95 -13.60 -11.04
C ALA A 614 1.87 -14.20 -10.13
N THR A 615 1.20 -13.34 -9.34
CA THR A 615 0.29 -13.74 -8.26
C THR A 615 -1.18 -13.41 -8.48
N ALA A 616 -1.53 -12.97 -9.68
CA ALA A 616 -2.91 -12.69 -10.07
C ALA A 616 -3.57 -13.92 -10.72
N ALA A 617 -4.90 -13.92 -10.80
CA ALA A 617 -5.67 -14.89 -11.58
C ALA A 617 -5.36 -14.84 -13.09
N THR A 618 -4.62 -13.83 -13.55
CA THR A 618 -4.14 -13.69 -14.92
C THR A 618 -2.63 -13.46 -14.97
N TYR A 619 -1.96 -13.99 -15.99
CA TYR A 619 -0.55 -13.70 -16.27
C TYR A 619 -0.38 -13.23 -17.71
N THR A 620 0.14 -12.02 -17.89
CA THR A 620 0.39 -11.42 -19.21
C THR A 620 1.89 -11.38 -19.49
N ILE A 621 2.29 -11.93 -20.64
CA ILE A 621 3.62 -11.74 -21.22
C ILE A 621 3.53 -10.49 -22.09
N PRO A 622 4.19 -9.38 -21.75
CA PRO A 622 4.04 -8.12 -22.49
C PRO A 622 4.60 -8.19 -23.92
N VAL A 623 5.66 -8.97 -24.11
CA VAL A 623 6.35 -9.16 -25.40
C VAL A 623 6.73 -10.63 -25.51
N ALA A 624 5.94 -11.43 -26.24
CA ALA A 624 6.25 -12.84 -26.45
C ALA A 624 7.45 -12.99 -27.40
N MET A 625 8.55 -13.56 -26.92
CA MET A 625 9.75 -13.77 -27.73
C MET A 625 9.63 -15.06 -28.53
N PRO A 626 10.31 -15.19 -29.69
CA PRO A 626 10.38 -16.47 -30.42
C PRO A 626 10.88 -17.64 -29.55
N ALA A 627 11.74 -17.37 -28.56
CA ALA A 627 12.24 -18.36 -27.61
C ALA A 627 11.17 -18.88 -26.62
N ASP A 628 10.03 -18.20 -26.50
CA ASP A 628 8.91 -18.63 -25.66
C ASP A 628 8.00 -19.65 -26.36
N ASN A 629 8.22 -19.94 -27.65
CA ASN A 629 7.44 -20.92 -28.39
C ASN A 629 7.59 -22.32 -27.79
N GLY A 630 6.46 -22.93 -27.45
CA GLY A 630 6.39 -24.22 -26.77
C GLY A 630 6.56 -24.15 -25.25
N ALA A 631 6.74 -22.95 -24.67
CA ALA A 631 6.78 -22.80 -23.22
C ALA A 631 5.42 -23.19 -22.61
N LYS A 632 5.47 -23.86 -21.46
CA LYS A 632 4.30 -24.33 -20.73
C LYS A 632 4.04 -23.49 -19.49
N PHE A 633 2.79 -23.15 -19.25
CA PHE A 633 2.33 -22.31 -18.15
C PHE A 633 1.33 -23.06 -17.29
N LYS A 634 1.51 -23.01 -15.97
CA LYS A 634 0.53 -23.52 -15.00
C LYS A 634 0.45 -22.58 -13.80
N VAL A 635 -0.65 -22.65 -13.07
CA VAL A 635 -0.88 -21.82 -11.89
C VAL A 635 -1.25 -22.69 -10.70
N LEU A 636 -0.60 -22.42 -9.57
CA LEU A 636 -0.98 -22.95 -8.27
C LEU A 636 -2.00 -22.00 -7.65
N VAL A 637 -3.16 -22.52 -7.31
CA VAL A 637 -4.22 -21.79 -6.62
C VAL A 637 -4.34 -22.31 -5.20
N GLY A 638 -4.34 -21.43 -4.21
CA GLY A 638 -4.39 -21.80 -2.80
C GLY A 638 -5.30 -20.94 -1.96
N THR A 639 -5.67 -21.48 -0.81
CA THR A 639 -6.21 -20.77 0.34
C THR A 639 -5.65 -21.41 1.61
N LEU A 640 -5.94 -20.83 2.77
CA LEU A 640 -5.54 -21.41 4.05
C LEU A 640 -6.13 -22.82 4.20
N GLY A 641 -5.26 -23.84 4.23
CA GLY A 641 -5.65 -25.23 4.41
C GLY A 641 -6.04 -25.98 3.13
N ALA A 642 -5.93 -25.39 1.94
CA ALA A 642 -6.17 -26.11 0.68
C ALA A 642 -5.45 -25.47 -0.51
N ASN A 643 -4.96 -26.29 -1.45
CA ASN A 643 -4.40 -25.81 -2.71
C ASN A 643 -4.65 -26.81 -3.85
N VAL A 644 -4.57 -26.31 -5.08
CA VAL A 644 -4.76 -27.07 -6.31
C VAL A 644 -3.91 -26.47 -7.43
N THR A 645 -3.26 -27.31 -8.23
CA THR A 645 -2.47 -26.89 -9.40
C THR A 645 -3.26 -27.09 -10.67
N SER A 646 -3.21 -26.12 -11.59
CA SER A 646 -3.86 -26.20 -12.89
C SER A 646 -3.22 -27.24 -13.81
N ALA A 647 -3.95 -27.59 -14.88
CA ALA A 647 -3.33 -28.19 -16.06
C ALA A 647 -2.34 -27.20 -16.71
N GLU A 648 -1.42 -27.73 -17.52
CA GLU A 648 -0.49 -26.90 -18.29
C GLU A 648 -1.16 -26.34 -19.55
N ALA A 649 -0.94 -25.05 -19.82
CA ALA A 649 -1.24 -24.37 -21.07
C ALA A 649 0.04 -24.10 -21.86
N THR A 650 0.03 -24.37 -23.16
CA THR A 650 1.17 -24.19 -24.06
C THR A 650 1.06 -22.86 -24.81
N LEU A 651 2.16 -22.10 -24.85
CA LEU A 651 2.28 -20.92 -25.70
C LEU A 651 2.81 -21.29 -27.08
N THR A 652 2.08 -20.93 -28.13
CA THR A 652 2.56 -20.94 -29.52
C THR A 652 2.89 -19.51 -29.95
N VAL A 653 4.14 -19.27 -30.36
CA VAL A 653 4.58 -17.97 -30.89
C VAL A 653 4.88 -18.12 -32.37
N ASN A 654 3.96 -17.61 -33.19
CA ASN A 654 4.11 -17.62 -34.65
C ASN A 654 5.03 -16.51 -35.11
N ALA A 655 5.80 -16.79 -36.16
CA ALA A 655 6.53 -15.76 -36.87
C ALA A 655 5.54 -14.80 -37.55
N GLY A 656 5.74 -13.49 -37.42
CA GLY A 656 4.86 -12.48 -38.00
C GLY A 656 4.95 -12.42 -39.54
N GLN A 657 4.16 -11.57 -40.18
CA GLN A 657 4.24 -11.38 -41.64
C GLN A 657 5.59 -10.80 -42.08
N ALA A 658 6.07 -11.17 -43.27
CA ALA A 658 7.31 -10.63 -43.84
C ALA A 658 7.27 -9.09 -43.98
N PRO A 659 8.41 -8.38 -43.79
CA PRO A 659 8.45 -6.93 -43.93
C PRO A 659 8.29 -6.49 -45.39
N LEU A 660 7.55 -5.41 -45.60
CA LEU A 660 7.37 -4.74 -46.88
C LEU A 660 8.12 -3.40 -46.87
N VAL A 661 8.60 -2.98 -48.04
CA VAL A 661 9.18 -1.64 -48.22
C VAL A 661 8.04 -0.63 -48.29
N ALA A 662 8.02 0.30 -47.34
CA ALA A 662 7.05 1.39 -47.27
C ALA A 662 7.49 2.60 -48.11
N ASN A 663 8.79 2.93 -48.10
CA ASN A 663 9.35 4.07 -48.84
C ASN A 663 10.84 3.85 -49.14
N VAL A 664 11.33 4.42 -50.24
CA VAL A 664 12.76 4.53 -50.56
C VAL A 664 13.07 5.96 -51.02
N GLU A 665 13.95 6.64 -50.30
CA GLU A 665 14.33 8.03 -50.58
C GLU A 665 15.78 8.14 -51.00
N GLY A 666 16.07 8.95 -52.02
CA GLY A 666 17.44 9.29 -52.42
C GLY A 666 18.07 10.34 -51.53
N SER A 667 19.37 10.58 -51.72
CA SER A 667 20.10 11.65 -51.04
C SER A 667 20.66 12.67 -52.02
N GLU A 668 20.92 13.87 -51.52
CA GLU A 668 21.61 14.94 -52.23
C GLU A 668 23.04 14.56 -52.65
N SER A 669 23.66 13.62 -51.95
CA SER A 669 25.00 13.12 -52.29
C SER A 669 25.00 12.20 -53.51
N PHE A 670 23.83 11.79 -54.00
CA PHE A 670 23.66 10.77 -55.04
C PHE A 670 24.29 9.41 -54.70
N THR A 671 24.71 9.19 -53.46
CA THR A 671 25.46 7.98 -53.04
C THR A 671 24.81 7.29 -51.85
N ALA A 672 23.58 7.66 -51.51
CA ALA A 672 22.82 6.98 -50.47
C ALA A 672 21.34 6.85 -50.83
N ALA A 673 20.71 5.82 -50.27
CA ALA A 673 19.28 5.60 -50.33
C ALA A 673 18.77 5.19 -48.94
N THR A 674 17.67 5.77 -48.48
CA THR A 674 17.04 5.43 -47.20
C THR A 674 15.80 4.58 -47.45
N VAL A 675 15.82 3.34 -46.95
CA VAL A 675 14.73 2.37 -47.07
C VAL A 675 13.96 2.31 -45.76
N ARG A 676 12.66 2.59 -45.81
CA ARG A 676 11.75 2.44 -44.66
C ARG A 676 10.84 1.25 -44.86
N PHE A 677 10.70 0.42 -43.84
CA PHE A 677 9.81 -0.74 -43.80
C PHE A 677 8.47 -0.42 -43.12
N ASN A 678 7.45 -1.22 -43.42
CA ASN A 678 6.11 -1.08 -42.84
C ASN A 678 5.98 -1.64 -41.41
N GLN A 679 7.02 -2.31 -40.91
CA GLN A 679 7.08 -2.92 -39.58
C GLN A 679 8.54 -3.00 -39.10
N PRO A 680 8.79 -3.25 -37.80
CA PRO A 680 10.14 -3.41 -37.30
C PRO A 680 10.88 -4.58 -37.94
N VAL A 681 12.15 -4.37 -38.28
CA VAL A 681 13.03 -5.36 -38.93
C VAL A 681 14.22 -5.73 -38.05
N SER A 682 14.69 -6.96 -38.19
CA SER A 682 15.80 -7.52 -37.42
C SER A 682 17.14 -6.93 -37.89
N ALA A 683 17.85 -6.25 -36.97
CA ALA A 683 19.11 -5.57 -37.29
C ALA A 683 20.17 -6.46 -37.99
N PRO A 684 20.43 -7.72 -37.58
CA PRO A 684 21.34 -8.61 -38.31
C PRO A 684 20.98 -8.83 -39.79
N SER A 685 19.69 -9.00 -40.09
CA SER A 685 19.24 -9.16 -41.47
C SER A 685 19.26 -7.85 -42.25
N SER A 686 18.99 -6.73 -41.57
CA SER A 686 18.89 -5.40 -42.16
C SER A 686 20.24 -4.81 -42.57
N THR A 687 21.35 -5.19 -41.94
CA THR A 687 22.71 -4.75 -42.30
C THR A 687 23.38 -5.61 -43.36
N THR A 688 22.74 -6.71 -43.78
CA THR A 688 23.28 -7.59 -44.82
C THR A 688 23.09 -6.95 -46.20
N VAL A 689 24.17 -6.43 -46.78
CA VAL A 689 24.16 -5.73 -48.08
C VAL A 689 23.53 -6.56 -49.20
N ALA A 690 23.78 -7.87 -49.23
CA ALA A 690 23.25 -8.77 -50.25
C ALA A 690 21.71 -8.84 -50.29
N ASN A 691 21.04 -8.35 -49.24
CA ASN A 691 19.58 -8.31 -49.18
C ASN A 691 18.97 -7.17 -50.00
N TYR A 692 19.78 -6.24 -50.51
CA TYR A 692 19.31 -5.06 -51.26
C TYR A 692 19.91 -5.06 -52.67
N THR A 693 19.05 -5.03 -53.67
CA THR A 693 19.47 -4.99 -55.08
C THR A 693 18.70 -3.91 -55.82
N PHE A 694 19.41 -3.06 -56.57
CA PHE A 694 18.79 -2.06 -57.43
C PHE A 694 18.89 -2.45 -58.90
N SER A 695 17.90 -2.05 -59.69
CA SER A 695 17.97 -2.11 -61.15
C SER A 695 19.03 -1.15 -61.72
N GLY A 696 19.27 -1.20 -63.02
CA GLY A 696 20.08 -0.18 -63.71
C GLY A 696 21.57 -0.15 -63.34
N GLY A 697 22.09 -1.21 -62.69
CA GLY A 697 23.51 -1.34 -62.34
C GLY A 697 23.96 -0.56 -61.10
N LEU A 698 23.03 0.04 -60.35
CA LEU A 698 23.33 0.73 -59.08
C LEU A 698 23.74 -0.30 -58.01
N THR A 699 24.95 -0.18 -57.48
CA THR A 699 25.48 -1.13 -56.47
C THR A 699 25.28 -0.59 -55.05
N VAL A 700 25.14 -1.49 -54.08
CA VAL A 700 25.09 -1.19 -52.65
C VAL A 700 26.38 -1.67 -51.99
N SER A 701 27.07 -0.80 -51.25
CA SER A 701 28.34 -1.11 -50.59
C SER A 701 28.22 -1.22 -49.07
N ALA A 702 27.19 -0.62 -48.47
CA ALA A 702 26.89 -0.71 -47.04
C ALA A 702 25.39 -0.58 -46.76
N ALA A 703 24.93 -1.17 -45.66
CA ALA A 703 23.58 -1.04 -45.13
C ALA A 703 23.65 -0.82 -43.62
N THR A 704 23.13 0.31 -43.15
CA THR A 704 23.21 0.73 -41.75
C THR A 704 21.81 0.95 -41.21
N VAL A 705 21.47 0.31 -40.10
CA VAL A 705 20.19 0.53 -39.41
C VAL A 705 20.20 1.93 -38.80
N VAL A 706 19.20 2.74 -39.12
CA VAL A 706 18.97 4.08 -38.56
C VAL A 706 18.07 3.98 -37.34
N ASP A 707 17.00 3.21 -37.47
CA ASP A 707 16.05 2.86 -36.41
C ASP A 707 15.39 1.51 -36.76
N GLN A 708 14.49 1.01 -35.91
CA GLN A 708 13.87 -0.31 -36.10
C GLN A 708 13.04 -0.47 -37.38
N TYR A 709 12.68 0.61 -38.08
CA TYR A 709 11.96 0.61 -39.36
C TYR A 709 12.83 1.03 -40.54
N THR A 710 14.00 1.63 -40.31
CA THR A 710 14.71 2.39 -41.33
C THR A 710 16.15 1.90 -41.51
N VAL A 711 16.54 1.66 -42.76
CA VAL A 711 17.90 1.28 -43.15
C VAL A 711 18.43 2.28 -44.17
N ARG A 712 19.61 2.83 -43.91
CA ARG A 712 20.33 3.67 -44.86
C ARG A 712 21.36 2.84 -45.63
N LEU A 713 21.23 2.84 -46.94
CA LEU A 713 22.11 2.17 -47.88
C LEU A 713 23.14 3.17 -48.43
N THR A 714 24.39 2.75 -48.52
CA THR A 714 25.42 3.44 -49.32
C THR A 714 25.44 2.82 -50.71
N THR A 715 25.27 3.65 -51.74
CA THR A 715 25.22 3.23 -53.14
C THR A 715 26.42 3.74 -53.93
N SER A 716 26.68 3.15 -55.11
CA SER A 716 27.43 3.88 -56.15
C SER A 716 26.69 5.16 -56.55
N THR A 717 27.36 6.08 -57.24
CA THR A 717 26.75 7.33 -57.69
C THR A 717 25.50 7.07 -58.55
N GLN A 718 24.38 7.63 -58.14
CA GLN A 718 23.10 7.62 -58.83
C GLN A 718 23.16 8.64 -59.98
N ALA A 719 22.65 8.26 -61.15
CA ALA A 719 22.45 9.19 -62.25
C ALA A 719 21.29 10.14 -61.89
N GLU A 720 21.42 11.42 -62.20
CA GLU A 720 20.41 12.44 -61.90
C GLU A 720 19.03 12.10 -62.48
N GLY A 721 17.96 12.29 -61.71
CA GLY A 721 16.56 12.10 -62.13
C GLY A 721 16.20 10.69 -62.62
N THR A 722 17.02 9.70 -62.29
CA THR A 722 16.86 8.31 -62.73
C THR A 722 16.09 7.50 -61.68
N THR A 723 15.15 6.69 -62.16
CA THR A 723 14.40 5.75 -61.33
C THR A 723 15.13 4.40 -61.22
N TYR A 724 15.32 3.94 -59.98
CA TYR A 724 15.90 2.64 -59.65
C TYR A 724 14.88 1.81 -58.86
N ASN A 725 14.59 0.60 -59.34
CA ASN A 725 13.74 -0.35 -58.61
C ASN A 725 14.59 -1.10 -57.58
N LEU A 726 14.25 -0.94 -56.30
CA LEU A 726 14.81 -1.72 -55.21
C LEU A 726 14.06 -3.05 -55.08
N THR A 727 14.80 -4.15 -54.99
CA THR A 727 14.30 -5.44 -54.51
C THR A 727 15.00 -5.81 -53.22
N VAL A 728 14.21 -6.07 -52.18
CA VAL A 728 14.66 -6.53 -50.87
C VAL A 728 14.34 -8.02 -50.71
N ASN A 729 15.37 -8.82 -50.45
CA ASN A 729 15.28 -10.26 -50.21
C ASN A 729 16.03 -10.62 -48.94
N GLY A 730 15.39 -11.26 -47.97
CA GLY A 730 16.08 -11.78 -46.77
C GLY A 730 16.13 -10.85 -45.56
N VAL A 731 15.67 -9.59 -45.66
CA VAL A 731 15.43 -8.76 -44.47
C VAL A 731 14.27 -9.35 -43.68
N GLN A 732 14.48 -9.68 -42.42
CA GLN A 732 13.51 -10.35 -41.57
C GLN A 732 12.73 -9.34 -40.73
N ASN A 733 11.46 -9.62 -40.48
CA ASN A 733 10.77 -9.01 -39.35
C ASN A 733 11.43 -9.48 -38.04
N LEU A 734 11.02 -8.90 -36.92
CA LEU A 734 11.55 -9.34 -35.63
C LEU A 734 11.24 -10.84 -35.36
N GLY A 735 10.12 -11.36 -35.85
CA GLY A 735 9.74 -12.77 -35.75
C GLY A 735 10.53 -13.75 -36.65
N GLY A 736 11.56 -13.28 -37.38
CA GLY A 736 12.43 -14.11 -38.22
C GLY A 736 11.89 -14.45 -39.61
N THR A 737 10.72 -13.94 -40.01
CA THR A 737 10.17 -14.17 -41.35
C THR A 737 10.83 -13.23 -42.36
N PRO A 738 11.53 -13.75 -43.39
CA PRO A 738 12.24 -12.93 -44.37
C PRO A 738 11.30 -12.32 -45.41
N ALA A 739 11.60 -11.09 -45.84
CA ALA A 739 11.07 -10.50 -47.04
C ALA A 739 11.41 -11.37 -48.25
N ALA A 740 10.40 -11.69 -49.04
CA ALA A 740 10.52 -12.37 -50.33
C ALA A 740 10.17 -11.36 -51.43
N ALA A 741 11.20 -10.80 -52.07
CA ALA A 741 11.11 -9.82 -53.14
C ALA A 741 10.23 -8.60 -52.82
N ALA A 742 10.39 -8.03 -51.62
CA ALA A 742 9.73 -6.77 -51.29
C ALA A 742 10.29 -5.64 -52.17
N SER A 743 9.43 -4.90 -52.86
CA SER A 743 9.85 -3.91 -53.86
C SER A 743 9.68 -2.48 -53.35
N GLY A 744 10.64 -1.61 -53.69
CA GLY A 744 10.56 -0.16 -53.50
C GLY A 744 11.06 0.58 -54.73
N VAL A 745 10.77 1.88 -54.83
CA VAL A 745 11.21 2.72 -55.94
C VAL A 745 12.04 3.87 -55.40
N LEU A 746 13.31 3.91 -55.78
CA LEU A 746 14.19 5.05 -55.55
C LEU A 746 14.12 5.96 -56.78
N ASN A 747 13.67 7.20 -56.60
CA ASN A 747 13.92 8.23 -57.59
C ASN A 747 15.10 9.07 -57.11
N SER A 748 16.20 9.02 -57.86
CA SER A 748 17.35 9.85 -57.55
C SER A 748 16.99 11.32 -57.68
N TRP A 749 17.69 12.16 -56.93
CA TRP A 749 17.41 13.59 -56.92
C TRP A 749 17.66 14.19 -58.31
N LEU A 750 16.99 15.30 -58.60
CA LEU A 750 17.25 16.09 -59.80
C LEU A 750 17.30 17.56 -59.46
N LEU A 751 17.78 18.35 -60.40
CA LEU A 751 17.83 19.78 -60.25
C LEU A 751 16.42 20.39 -60.29
N VAL A 752 15.91 20.83 -59.14
CA VAL A 752 14.56 21.38 -58.96
C VAL A 752 14.58 22.91 -59.09
N PRO A 753 13.71 23.54 -59.90
CA PRO A 753 13.61 25.00 -60.01
C PRO A 753 13.08 25.64 -58.72
N ASN A 754 13.33 26.95 -58.57
CA ASN A 754 12.89 27.77 -57.44
C ASN A 754 13.36 27.22 -56.09
N ARG A 755 14.56 26.62 -56.03
CA ARG A 755 15.09 25.98 -54.83
C ARG A 755 16.54 26.38 -54.61
N ALA A 756 16.88 26.67 -53.36
CA ALA A 756 18.26 26.79 -52.87
C ALA A 756 18.44 25.91 -51.63
N ARG A 757 19.67 25.49 -51.35
CA ARG A 757 20.03 24.84 -50.08
C ARG A 757 20.60 25.86 -49.12
N ALA A 758 20.12 25.87 -47.89
CA ALA A 758 20.61 26.74 -46.83
C ALA A 758 21.21 25.89 -45.72
N ASP A 759 22.52 25.97 -45.54
CA ASP A 759 23.23 25.30 -44.47
C ASP A 759 23.46 26.28 -43.31
N GLN A 760 23.01 25.89 -42.13
CA GLN A 760 23.11 26.71 -40.93
C GLN A 760 24.17 26.15 -39.98
N TYR A 761 25.09 27.00 -39.56
CA TYR A 761 26.17 26.70 -38.62
C TYR A 761 25.96 27.53 -37.37
N THR A 762 25.60 26.89 -36.25
CA THR A 762 25.23 27.56 -35.00
C THR A 762 26.38 27.58 -33.98
N GLY A 763 26.29 28.51 -33.03
CA GLY A 763 27.26 28.65 -31.93
C GLY A 763 28.37 29.66 -32.20
N PHE A 764 28.21 30.53 -33.21
CA PHE A 764 29.18 31.55 -33.58
C PHE A 764 28.63 32.94 -33.28
N THR A 765 29.18 33.60 -32.25
CA THR A 765 28.77 34.94 -31.85
C THR A 765 29.29 36.02 -32.80
N GLY A 766 28.70 37.22 -32.73
CA GLY A 766 29.10 38.37 -33.54
C GLY A 766 28.34 38.44 -34.86
N ALA A 767 28.43 39.59 -35.52
CA ALA A 767 27.57 40.01 -36.63
C ALA A 767 28.37 40.54 -37.83
N SER A 768 29.70 40.63 -37.69
CA SER A 768 30.56 41.32 -38.63
C SER A 768 31.10 40.41 -39.72
N GLN A 769 31.67 41.03 -40.74
CA GLN A 769 32.43 40.35 -41.78
C GLN A 769 33.59 39.50 -41.21
N ALA A 770 34.26 39.95 -40.15
CA ALA A 770 35.34 39.19 -39.51
C ALA A 770 34.82 37.96 -38.74
N ASP A 771 33.60 38.04 -38.20
CA ASP A 771 32.97 36.90 -37.53
C ASP A 771 32.59 35.81 -38.54
N MET A 772 32.24 36.19 -39.77
CA MET A 772 32.04 35.24 -40.88
C MET A 772 33.33 34.47 -41.21
N ASP A 773 34.47 35.15 -41.24
CA ASP A 773 35.79 34.50 -41.46
C ASP A 773 36.13 33.50 -40.36
N THR A 774 35.65 33.74 -39.13
CA THR A 774 35.78 32.79 -38.02
C THR A 774 35.02 31.50 -38.30
N VAL A 775 33.80 31.57 -38.85
CA VAL A 775 33.03 30.38 -39.23
C VAL A 775 33.68 29.63 -40.40
N LEU A 776 34.20 30.36 -41.39
CA LEU A 776 34.88 29.77 -42.54
C LEU A 776 36.19 29.04 -42.18
N ALA A 777 36.82 29.42 -41.06
CA ALA A 777 38.02 28.77 -40.53
C ALA A 777 37.70 27.56 -39.61
N ASP A 778 36.44 27.37 -39.20
CA ASP A 778 36.04 26.30 -38.30
C ASP A 778 35.94 24.94 -39.01
N ALA A 779 36.20 23.85 -38.27
CA ALA A 779 36.14 22.49 -38.79
C ALA A 779 34.73 22.06 -39.24
N LYS A 780 33.66 22.75 -38.78
CA LYS A 780 32.30 22.54 -39.28
C LYS A 780 32.17 22.92 -40.76
N TRP A 781 32.87 23.95 -41.20
CA TRP A 781 32.82 24.41 -42.59
C TRP A 781 33.64 23.50 -43.53
N PRO A 782 33.17 23.21 -44.75
CA PRO A 782 31.83 23.45 -45.29
C PRO A 782 30.86 22.28 -45.08
N ASN A 783 31.34 21.12 -44.59
CA ASN A 783 30.64 19.85 -44.78
C ASN A 783 29.84 19.34 -43.57
N SER A 784 29.90 20.04 -42.44
CA SER A 784 29.24 19.62 -41.19
C SER A 784 28.31 20.73 -40.64
N PRO A 785 27.29 21.16 -41.41
CA PRO A 785 26.28 22.08 -40.88
C PRO A 785 25.45 21.43 -39.77
N ASP A 786 24.99 22.24 -38.82
CA ASP A 786 24.12 21.79 -37.73
C ASP A 786 22.69 21.55 -38.24
N VAL A 787 22.24 22.37 -39.20
CA VAL A 787 20.92 22.25 -39.84
C VAL A 787 21.04 22.47 -41.35
N VAL A 788 20.36 21.63 -42.13
CA VAL A 788 20.22 21.81 -43.60
C VAL A 788 18.74 22.09 -43.90
N ARG A 789 18.47 23.20 -44.59
CA ARG A 789 17.14 23.60 -45.04
C ARG A 789 17.12 23.82 -46.56
N TYR A 790 15.93 23.87 -47.14
CA TYR A 790 15.73 24.22 -48.54
C TYR A 790 14.74 25.37 -48.64
N THR A 791 15.12 26.41 -49.35
CA THR A 791 14.35 27.66 -49.45
C THR A 791 13.85 27.89 -50.88
N PRO A 792 12.73 28.62 -51.08
CA PRO A 792 12.15 28.89 -52.39
C PRO A 792 12.93 29.98 -53.16
N GLY A 793 14.23 29.80 -53.31
CA GLY A 793 15.15 30.76 -53.92
C GLY A 793 16.25 31.25 -52.98
N MET A 794 16.98 32.28 -53.41
CA MET A 794 18.03 32.93 -52.65
C MET A 794 17.45 33.93 -51.63
N THR A 795 16.56 33.43 -50.78
CA THR A 795 15.96 34.15 -49.65
C THR A 795 15.67 33.25 -48.47
N PHE A 796 15.87 33.77 -47.25
CA PHE A 796 15.33 33.21 -46.01
C PHE A 796 14.94 34.35 -45.06
N GLY A 797 14.26 34.03 -43.95
CA GLY A 797 13.70 35.00 -43.01
C GLY A 797 12.30 35.48 -43.40
N GLU A 798 11.53 36.00 -42.43
CA GLU A 798 10.18 36.51 -42.66
C GLU A 798 10.21 37.92 -43.29
N THR A 799 9.32 38.17 -44.26
CA THR A 799 9.25 39.46 -44.98
C THR A 799 8.56 40.58 -44.18
N THR A 800 7.94 40.26 -43.04
CA THR A 800 7.20 41.21 -42.20
C THR A 800 7.33 40.82 -40.73
N ASN A 801 7.99 41.67 -39.95
CA ASN A 801 8.46 41.48 -38.56
C ASN A 801 9.69 40.58 -38.47
N PHE A 802 10.78 41.15 -37.98
CA PHE A 802 12.06 40.53 -37.64
C PHE A 802 11.88 39.37 -36.64
N GLY A 803 11.34 38.24 -37.10
CA GLY A 803 11.12 37.04 -36.31
C GLY A 803 12.39 36.19 -36.26
N ASP A 804 12.82 35.87 -35.04
CA ASP A 804 13.91 34.96 -34.69
C ASP A 804 13.53 33.49 -35.00
N THR A 805 13.35 33.18 -36.28
CA THR A 805 12.88 31.86 -36.77
C THR A 805 14.02 30.96 -37.21
N TRP A 806 15.23 31.50 -37.29
CA TRP A 806 16.46 30.78 -37.56
C TRP A 806 17.37 30.76 -36.31
N GLY A 807 17.17 31.63 -35.31
CA GLY A 807 17.90 31.59 -34.04
C GLY A 807 19.08 32.56 -34.04
N ASP A 808 19.56 33.02 -32.89
CA ASP A 808 20.75 33.89 -32.83
C ASP A 808 22.10 33.14 -33.02
N ASN A 809 23.19 33.89 -33.22
CA ASN A 809 24.59 33.42 -33.21
C ASN A 809 24.90 32.29 -34.20
N HIS A 810 24.64 32.53 -35.48
CA HIS A 810 24.87 31.55 -36.53
C HIS A 810 25.42 32.17 -37.82
N MET A 811 25.72 31.31 -38.79
CA MET A 811 25.93 31.67 -40.19
C MET A 811 25.04 30.81 -41.07
N VAL A 812 24.36 31.41 -42.04
CA VAL A 812 23.64 30.71 -43.11
C VAL A 812 24.44 30.77 -44.40
N ALA A 813 24.69 29.62 -45.01
CA ALA A 813 25.28 29.49 -46.33
C ALA A 813 24.24 28.98 -47.33
N MET A 814 23.68 29.91 -48.11
CA MET A 814 22.76 29.60 -49.19
C MET A 814 23.51 29.25 -50.48
N ARG A 815 23.19 28.10 -51.06
CA ARG A 815 23.81 27.56 -52.27
C ARG A 815 22.73 27.32 -53.32
N ALA A 816 22.99 27.79 -54.53
CA ALA A 816 22.09 27.61 -55.67
C ALA A 816 22.86 27.50 -56.99
N ILE A 817 22.23 26.90 -57.98
CA ILE A 817 22.65 26.95 -59.38
C ILE A 817 21.74 27.94 -60.12
N LEU A 818 22.31 29.04 -60.59
CA LEU A 818 21.63 30.03 -61.42
C LEU A 818 21.65 29.60 -62.89
N ARG A 819 20.49 29.65 -63.56
CA ARG A 819 20.34 29.43 -65.00
C ARG A 819 19.53 30.56 -65.63
N PRO A 820 20.17 31.62 -66.15
CA PRO A 820 19.45 32.72 -66.79
C PRO A 820 18.75 32.24 -68.06
N THR A 821 17.60 32.83 -68.36
CA THR A 821 16.83 32.59 -69.60
C THR A 821 17.22 33.54 -70.72
N GLU A 822 17.89 34.65 -70.40
CA GLU A 822 18.34 35.65 -71.36
C GLU A 822 19.84 35.92 -71.21
N SER A 823 20.52 36.18 -72.33
CA SER A 823 21.92 36.63 -72.31
C SER A 823 22.00 38.14 -72.09
N GLY A 824 22.93 38.58 -71.26
CA GLY A 824 23.14 40.00 -71.01
C GLY A 824 24.06 40.29 -69.83
N GLN A 825 24.19 41.58 -69.52
CA GLN A 825 24.85 42.04 -68.31
C GLN A 825 23.83 42.13 -67.18
N TYR A 826 24.16 41.56 -66.02
CA TYR A 826 23.32 41.55 -64.83
C TYR A 826 24.07 42.12 -63.64
N ARG A 827 23.39 42.94 -62.83
CA ARG A 827 23.86 43.30 -61.49
C ARG A 827 23.15 42.44 -60.45
N PHE A 828 23.89 42.06 -59.43
CA PHE A 828 23.36 41.38 -58.25
C PHE A 828 23.28 42.35 -57.08
N PHE A 829 22.27 42.15 -56.24
CA PHE A 829 21.97 42.98 -55.08
C PHE A 829 21.83 42.05 -53.88
N VAL A 830 22.43 42.42 -52.76
CA VAL A 830 22.28 41.72 -51.48
C VAL A 830 21.61 42.63 -50.47
N ARG A 831 20.87 42.02 -49.55
CA ARG A 831 20.41 42.64 -48.31
C ARG A 831 20.21 41.55 -47.25
N SER A 832 20.55 41.81 -45.99
CA SER A 832 20.48 40.83 -44.90
C SER A 832 20.11 41.44 -43.55
N ASP A 833 19.80 40.54 -42.59
CA ASP A 833 19.91 40.64 -41.11
C ASP A 833 21.34 41.08 -40.84
N ASP A 834 22.25 40.42 -40.14
CA ASP A 834 23.59 41.02 -40.07
C ASP A 834 24.44 40.83 -41.36
N ALA A 835 25.77 40.89 -41.27
CA ALA A 835 26.66 41.02 -42.43
C ALA A 835 26.54 39.86 -43.46
N SER A 836 26.61 40.17 -44.76
CA SER A 836 26.51 39.18 -45.83
C SER A 836 27.54 39.31 -46.95
N ARG A 837 27.79 38.20 -47.67
CA ARG A 837 28.67 38.11 -48.85
C ARG A 837 28.05 37.25 -49.94
N LEU A 838 28.03 37.74 -51.18
CA LEU A 838 27.59 36.98 -52.35
C LEU A 838 28.76 36.66 -53.27
N TYR A 839 28.81 35.41 -53.72
CA TYR A 839 29.79 34.90 -54.66
C TYR A 839 29.08 34.24 -55.84
N ILE A 840 29.68 34.33 -57.03
CA ILE A 840 29.25 33.63 -58.24
C ILE A 840 30.44 32.99 -58.94
N ASN A 841 30.24 31.78 -59.45
CA ASN A 841 31.16 31.12 -60.36
C ASN A 841 30.71 31.37 -61.80
N THR A 842 31.39 32.29 -62.49
CA THR A 842 31.06 32.66 -63.89
C THR A 842 31.52 31.64 -64.93
N SER A 843 32.26 30.61 -64.52
CA SER A 843 32.78 29.56 -65.41
C SER A 843 31.95 28.27 -65.40
N GLY A 844 30.99 28.13 -64.48
CA GLY A 844 30.12 26.95 -64.43
C GLY A 844 29.32 26.81 -63.14
N ALA A 845 28.64 25.66 -63.01
CA ALA A 845 27.68 25.38 -61.93
C ALA A 845 28.31 25.08 -60.55
N ALA A 846 29.64 24.90 -60.48
CA ALA A 846 30.30 24.58 -59.22
C ALA A 846 30.17 25.76 -58.24
N ILE A 847 29.76 25.47 -57.01
CA ILE A 847 29.57 26.50 -55.97
C ILE A 847 30.93 27.12 -55.62
N PRO A 848 31.03 28.46 -55.58
CA PRO A 848 32.26 29.15 -55.21
C PRO A 848 32.77 28.71 -53.83
N ASP A 849 34.09 28.56 -53.71
CA ASP A 849 34.76 28.43 -52.41
C ASP A 849 35.10 29.84 -51.89
N PRO A 850 34.48 30.30 -50.79
CA PRO A 850 34.67 31.65 -50.28
C PRO A 850 36.07 31.89 -49.70
N LEU A 851 36.88 30.85 -49.47
CA LEU A 851 38.27 30.99 -49.02
C LEU A 851 39.22 31.45 -50.13
N VAL A 852 38.82 31.28 -51.39
CA VAL A 852 39.66 31.63 -52.57
C VAL A 852 38.95 32.55 -53.56
N ALA A 853 37.62 32.62 -53.54
CA ALA A 853 36.84 33.54 -54.34
C ALA A 853 36.68 34.91 -53.65
N LEU A 854 36.54 35.97 -54.43
CA LEU A 854 36.18 37.29 -53.92
C LEU A 854 34.65 37.51 -54.02
N PRO A 855 34.02 38.18 -53.04
CA PRO A 855 32.60 38.48 -53.11
C PRO A 855 32.33 39.48 -54.24
N ILE A 856 31.24 39.28 -54.97
CA ILE A 856 30.77 40.20 -56.00
C ILE A 856 29.86 41.30 -55.42
N ALA A 857 29.29 41.09 -54.25
CA ALA A 857 28.49 42.05 -53.49
C ALA A 857 28.56 41.68 -52.00
N GLN A 858 28.53 42.69 -51.12
CA GLN A 858 28.71 42.53 -49.68
C GLN A 858 27.92 43.58 -48.89
N GLU A 859 27.34 43.20 -47.76
CA GLU A 859 26.73 44.11 -46.78
C GLU A 859 27.46 43.98 -45.43
N ASN A 860 28.01 45.07 -44.87
CA ASN A 860 28.84 45.00 -43.65
C ASN A 860 28.04 45.05 -42.33
N GLY A 861 26.82 45.55 -42.40
CA GLY A 861 25.87 45.61 -41.30
C GLY A 861 24.52 45.12 -41.77
N CYS A 862 23.45 45.75 -41.31
CA CYS A 862 22.10 45.24 -41.52
C CYS A 862 21.11 46.24 -42.13
N CYS A 863 19.99 45.61 -42.51
CA CYS A 863 18.62 46.11 -42.46
C CYS A 863 18.17 47.08 -43.56
N GLY A 864 19.00 47.31 -44.59
CA GLY A 864 18.66 48.18 -45.71
C GLY A 864 17.72 47.55 -46.75
N PRO A 865 16.99 48.36 -47.56
CA PRO A 865 16.47 47.87 -48.83
C PRO A 865 17.63 47.59 -49.80
N PHE A 866 17.37 46.88 -50.91
CA PHE A 866 18.37 46.78 -51.98
C PHE A 866 18.71 48.19 -52.52
N GLU A 867 20.00 48.49 -52.64
CA GLU A 867 20.48 49.80 -53.07
C GLU A 867 20.98 49.80 -54.52
N ASN A 868 21.05 50.98 -55.16
CA ASN A 868 21.66 51.09 -56.50
C ASN A 868 23.19 51.26 -56.38
N PRO A 869 23.96 51.03 -57.46
CA PRO A 869 25.41 51.28 -57.46
C PRO A 869 25.74 52.72 -57.01
N GLY A 870 26.74 52.86 -56.14
CA GLY A 870 27.19 54.16 -55.60
C GLY A 870 26.38 54.69 -54.40
N ALA A 871 25.53 53.87 -53.81
CA ALA A 871 24.83 54.21 -52.57
C ALA A 871 25.79 54.22 -51.35
N ALA A 872 25.33 54.80 -50.23
CA ALA A 872 26.17 55.15 -49.09
C ALA A 872 26.49 53.98 -48.14
N GLN A 873 25.71 52.90 -48.14
CA GLN A 873 26.05 51.72 -47.34
C GLN A 873 27.40 51.15 -47.80
N ASN A 874 28.33 50.99 -46.84
CA ASN A 874 29.72 50.52 -47.02
C ASN A 874 30.65 51.46 -47.82
N ALA A 875 30.25 52.70 -48.08
CA ALA A 875 31.06 53.65 -48.85
C ALA A 875 32.41 54.02 -48.18
N ASP A 876 32.55 53.74 -46.88
CA ASP A 876 33.70 54.00 -46.04
C ASP A 876 34.85 52.99 -46.21
N ASP A 877 34.59 51.78 -46.71
CA ASP A 877 35.61 50.75 -46.94
C ASP A 877 35.78 50.32 -48.40
N GLY A 878 34.97 50.87 -49.32
CA GLY A 878 35.06 50.63 -50.76
C GLY A 878 34.39 49.33 -51.23
N THR A 879 33.63 48.66 -50.36
CA THR A 879 32.74 47.54 -50.72
C THR A 879 31.30 48.04 -50.97
N PHE A 880 30.46 47.23 -51.62
CA PHE A 880 29.10 47.65 -51.96
C PHE A 880 28.10 46.48 -51.92
N PRO A 881 26.83 46.70 -51.51
CA PRO A 881 25.77 45.69 -51.53
C PRO A 881 25.24 45.40 -52.94
N THR A 882 25.86 45.97 -53.98
CA THR A 882 25.52 45.77 -55.39
C THR A 882 26.77 45.48 -56.20
N SER A 883 26.70 44.48 -57.09
CA SER A 883 27.82 44.10 -57.94
C SER A 883 28.04 45.04 -59.12
N GLU A 884 29.24 44.99 -59.69
CA GLU A 884 29.46 45.39 -61.08
C GLU A 884 28.69 44.47 -62.05
N PRO A 885 28.41 44.91 -63.30
CA PRO A 885 27.68 44.11 -64.26
C PRO A 885 28.46 42.85 -64.65
N ILE A 886 27.78 41.70 -64.58
CA ILE A 886 28.33 40.38 -64.90
C ILE A 886 27.67 39.86 -66.18
N ASN A 887 28.49 39.46 -67.16
CA ASN A 887 28.00 38.85 -68.38
C ASN A 887 27.52 37.42 -68.11
N LEU A 888 26.23 37.18 -68.34
CA LEU A 888 25.60 35.87 -68.25
C LEU A 888 25.04 35.45 -69.61
N THR A 889 25.12 34.15 -69.89
CA THR A 889 24.64 33.55 -71.15
C THR A 889 23.40 32.70 -70.87
N ALA A 890 22.34 32.90 -71.64
CA ALA A 890 21.11 32.11 -71.54
C ALA A 890 21.38 30.60 -71.55
N GLY A 891 20.78 29.87 -70.62
CA GLY A 891 20.89 28.41 -70.49
C GLY A 891 22.18 27.89 -69.86
N GLN A 892 23.22 28.71 -69.69
CA GLN A 892 24.41 28.32 -68.94
C GLN A 892 24.13 28.26 -67.43
N SER A 893 24.84 27.41 -66.71
CA SER A 893 24.68 27.25 -65.26
C SER A 893 25.82 27.93 -64.51
N TYR A 894 25.49 28.66 -63.45
CA TYR A 894 26.43 29.41 -62.63
C TYR A 894 26.21 29.07 -61.15
N GLY A 895 27.26 28.67 -60.43
CA GLY A 895 27.17 28.41 -59.00
C GLY A 895 27.06 29.72 -58.20
N LEU A 896 26.12 29.79 -57.25
CA LEU A 896 25.95 30.90 -56.32
C LEU A 896 26.19 30.43 -54.88
N LEU A 897 26.90 31.26 -54.11
CA LEU A 897 27.01 31.14 -52.66
C LEU A 897 26.67 32.49 -52.04
N PHE A 898 25.68 32.52 -51.15
CA PHE A 898 25.35 33.69 -50.34
C PHE A 898 25.51 33.33 -48.87
N LEU A 899 26.43 34.02 -48.21
CA LEU A 899 26.72 33.87 -46.79
C LEU A 899 26.07 35.01 -46.03
N VAL A 900 25.40 34.69 -44.92
CA VAL A 900 24.85 35.66 -43.98
C VAL A 900 25.31 35.29 -42.58
N LYS A 901 25.93 36.22 -41.88
CA LYS A 901 26.31 36.10 -40.47
C LYS A 901 25.22 36.76 -39.64
N GLU A 902 24.79 36.12 -38.57
CA GLU A 902 23.79 36.66 -37.63
C GLU A 902 24.36 36.67 -36.21
N GLY A 903 24.35 37.83 -35.55
CA GLY A 903 24.73 37.97 -34.14
C GLY A 903 23.53 37.75 -33.23
N GLY A 904 22.49 38.57 -33.42
CA GLY A 904 21.17 38.31 -32.88
C GLY A 904 20.14 39.38 -33.24
N GLY A 905 18.85 39.06 -33.12
CA GLY A 905 17.78 39.94 -33.59
C GLY A 905 16.93 39.27 -34.68
N GLY A 906 16.71 39.94 -35.80
CA GLY A 906 15.91 39.39 -36.90
C GLY A 906 16.74 38.57 -37.87
N ASP A 907 16.30 37.35 -38.19
CA ASP A 907 17.05 36.52 -39.15
C ASP A 907 16.55 36.74 -40.56
N TRP A 908 17.40 37.26 -41.45
CA TRP A 908 16.95 37.50 -42.81
C TRP A 908 18.09 37.63 -43.84
N GLY A 909 17.82 37.25 -45.07
CA GLY A 909 18.81 37.36 -46.14
C GLY A 909 18.20 37.20 -47.52
N GLN A 910 18.55 38.08 -48.45
CA GLN A 910 18.03 38.10 -49.81
C GLN A 910 19.08 38.48 -50.84
N VAL A 911 19.06 37.76 -51.96
CA VAL A 911 19.76 38.14 -53.19
C VAL A 911 18.72 38.52 -54.23
N ALA A 912 18.91 39.62 -54.94
CA ALA A 912 18.17 39.96 -56.15
C ALA A 912 19.13 40.17 -57.32
N TRP A 913 18.58 40.25 -58.53
CA TRP A 913 19.33 40.60 -59.72
C TRP A 913 18.52 41.55 -60.61
N ARG A 914 19.22 42.27 -61.48
CA ARG A 914 18.60 43.14 -62.49
C ARG A 914 19.46 43.13 -63.74
N ARG A 915 18.83 43.04 -64.92
CA ARG A 915 19.54 43.16 -66.20
C ARG A 915 19.86 44.62 -66.49
N GLU A 916 21.03 44.91 -67.07
CA GLU A 916 21.38 46.25 -67.54
C GLU A 916 20.34 46.76 -68.55
N GLY A 917 19.79 47.95 -68.31
CA GLY A 917 18.68 48.55 -69.08
C GLY A 917 17.29 48.41 -68.45
N ASP A 918 17.11 47.55 -67.44
CA ASP A 918 15.89 47.51 -66.63
C ASP A 918 15.86 48.70 -65.65
N THR A 919 14.77 49.46 -65.66
CA THR A 919 14.58 50.70 -64.88
C THR A 919 13.91 50.47 -63.52
N THR A 920 13.63 49.22 -63.14
CA THR A 920 13.07 48.87 -61.84
C THR A 920 13.97 49.39 -60.71
N PRO A 921 13.45 50.24 -59.80
CA PRO A 921 14.23 50.73 -58.66
C PRO A 921 14.76 49.57 -57.80
N ALA A 922 16.01 49.66 -57.31
CA ALA A 922 16.63 48.59 -56.52
C ALA A 922 15.76 48.20 -55.32
N ALA A 923 15.22 49.18 -54.58
CA ALA A 923 14.32 48.95 -53.44
C ALA A 923 12.99 48.23 -53.78
N SER A 924 12.62 48.13 -55.07
CA SER A 924 11.45 47.40 -55.54
C SER A 924 11.78 46.00 -56.07
N LEU A 925 13.06 45.60 -56.09
CA LEU A 925 13.46 44.27 -56.53
C LEU A 925 12.99 43.20 -55.54
N THR A 926 12.62 42.04 -56.08
CA THR A 926 12.26 40.85 -55.30
C THR A 926 13.41 39.86 -55.26
N ALA A 927 13.41 39.00 -54.24
CA ALA A 927 14.40 37.95 -54.13
C ALA A 927 14.45 37.02 -55.36
N LEU A 928 15.67 36.61 -55.71
CA LEU A 928 16.01 35.75 -56.82
C LEU A 928 15.54 34.32 -56.52
N SER A 929 14.32 34.04 -56.97
CA SER A 929 13.63 32.76 -56.83
C SER A 929 13.44 32.09 -58.18
N ALA A 930 12.91 32.81 -59.15
CA ALA A 930 12.92 32.39 -60.54
C ALA A 930 14.38 32.26 -61.01
N HIS A 931 14.70 31.17 -61.73
CA HIS A 931 16.02 30.87 -62.33
C HIS A 931 17.08 30.28 -61.41
N VAL A 932 16.79 30.07 -60.12
CA VAL A 932 17.69 29.33 -59.22
C VAL A 932 17.20 27.92 -59.00
N TYR A 933 18.15 27.01 -58.90
CA TYR A 933 17.90 25.59 -58.82
C TYR A 933 18.77 24.94 -57.76
N TRP A 934 18.26 23.86 -57.16
CA TRP A 934 19.05 22.99 -56.31
C TRP A 934 18.56 21.54 -56.39
N TYR A 935 19.45 20.60 -56.09
CA TYR A 935 19.10 19.19 -56.11
C TYR A 935 18.05 18.88 -55.04
N GLY A 936 17.06 18.09 -55.43
CA GLY A 936 15.97 17.66 -54.57
C GLY A 936 15.37 16.37 -55.09
N PRO A 937 14.54 15.68 -54.28
CA PRO A 937 13.70 14.63 -54.84
C PRO A 937 12.90 15.20 -56.02
N PRO A 938 12.61 14.39 -57.05
CA PRO A 938 11.72 14.82 -58.11
C PRO A 938 10.46 15.38 -57.49
N VAL A 939 10.05 16.56 -57.94
CA VAL A 939 8.74 17.08 -57.59
C VAL A 939 7.76 16.12 -58.24
N VAL A 940 7.19 15.22 -57.43
CA VAL A 940 5.96 14.54 -57.81
C VAL A 940 4.96 15.68 -57.91
N GLN A 941 4.65 16.12 -59.13
CA GLN A 941 3.52 17.00 -59.34
C GLN A 941 2.33 16.20 -58.83
N GLU A 942 1.76 16.55 -57.67
CA GLU A 942 0.56 15.89 -57.18
C GLU A 942 -0.50 16.04 -58.26
N ILE A 943 -0.79 14.95 -58.96
CA ILE A 943 -1.92 14.91 -59.86
C ILE A 943 -3.13 14.68 -59.00
N ALA A 944 -3.78 15.77 -58.63
CA ALA A 944 -5.02 15.73 -57.89
C ALA A 944 -6.20 15.60 -58.85
N ILE A 945 -7.29 15.05 -58.31
CA ILE A 945 -8.61 15.35 -58.86
C ILE A 945 -8.91 16.80 -58.45
N ASP A 946 -9.00 17.70 -59.42
CA ASP A 946 -9.26 19.13 -59.20
C ASP A 946 -10.65 19.34 -58.61
N SER A 947 -11.64 18.55 -59.05
CA SER A 947 -13.01 18.60 -58.51
C SER A 947 -13.82 17.34 -58.80
N ILE A 948 -14.78 17.07 -57.91
CA ILE A 948 -15.84 16.08 -58.10
C ILE A 948 -17.18 16.80 -57.88
N ALA A 949 -18.06 16.76 -58.88
CA ALA A 949 -19.37 17.42 -58.81
C ALA A 949 -20.48 16.52 -59.34
N LEU A 950 -21.70 16.71 -58.83
CA LEU A 950 -22.89 16.12 -59.43
C LEU A 950 -23.47 17.10 -60.46
N GLN A 951 -23.53 16.71 -61.74
CA GLN A 951 -24.12 17.53 -62.80
C GLN A 951 -24.98 16.67 -63.71
N GLY A 952 -26.23 17.09 -63.93
CA GLY A 952 -27.18 16.37 -64.80
C GLY A 952 -27.48 14.94 -64.33
N GLY A 953 -27.32 14.63 -63.05
CA GLY A 953 -27.49 13.27 -62.49
C GLY A 953 -26.24 12.37 -62.58
N ASN A 954 -25.15 12.86 -63.18
CA ASN A 954 -23.87 12.14 -63.27
C ASN A 954 -22.84 12.69 -62.28
N VAL A 955 -21.87 11.86 -61.89
CA VAL A 955 -20.64 12.26 -61.23
C VAL A 955 -19.67 12.77 -62.30
N VAL A 956 -19.20 14.00 -62.15
CA VAL A 956 -18.24 14.67 -63.04
C VAL A 956 -16.94 14.87 -62.29
N ILE A 957 -15.85 14.30 -62.82
CA ILE A 957 -14.50 14.30 -62.24
C ILE A 957 -13.60 15.14 -63.14
N THR A 958 -13.06 16.23 -62.61
CA THR A 958 -12.12 17.11 -63.31
C THR A 958 -10.71 16.89 -62.79
N TYR A 959 -9.75 16.76 -63.69
CA TYR A 959 -8.33 16.59 -63.40
C TYR A 959 -7.48 17.26 -64.49
N ALA A 960 -6.35 17.86 -64.12
CA ALA A 960 -5.55 18.66 -65.04
C ALA A 960 -4.76 17.82 -66.06
N THR A 961 -4.15 16.72 -65.61
CA THR A 961 -3.28 15.83 -66.41
C THR A 961 -3.41 14.38 -65.91
N GLY A 962 -2.84 13.40 -66.63
CA GLY A 962 -2.83 11.98 -66.20
C GLY A 962 -3.94 11.10 -66.77
N THR A 963 -3.89 9.81 -66.44
CA THR A 963 -4.86 8.77 -66.84
C THR A 963 -5.81 8.48 -65.69
N LEU A 964 -7.12 8.68 -65.90
CA LEU A 964 -8.13 8.31 -64.91
C LEU A 964 -8.23 6.78 -64.80
N GLN A 965 -8.16 6.27 -63.58
CA GLN A 965 -8.37 4.87 -63.26
C GLN A 965 -9.58 4.70 -62.34
N SER A 966 -10.21 3.53 -62.39
CA SER A 966 -11.29 3.13 -61.49
C SER A 966 -11.01 1.79 -60.81
N ALA A 967 -11.60 1.59 -59.64
CA ALA A 967 -11.54 0.35 -58.87
C ALA A 967 -12.83 0.14 -58.05
N PRO A 968 -13.19 -1.12 -57.72
CA PRO A 968 -14.30 -1.42 -56.81
C PRO A 968 -13.94 -1.18 -55.32
N ALA A 969 -12.66 -0.96 -54.99
CA ALA A 969 -12.18 -0.68 -53.64
C ALA A 969 -10.98 0.28 -53.68
N VAL A 970 -10.75 1.02 -52.59
CA VAL A 970 -9.58 1.93 -52.44
C VAL A 970 -8.25 1.19 -52.62
N THR A 971 -8.21 -0.11 -52.29
CA THR A 971 -7.01 -0.96 -52.42
C THR A 971 -6.76 -1.48 -53.84
N GLY A 972 -7.68 -1.24 -54.80
CA GLY A 972 -7.61 -1.77 -56.16
C GLY A 972 -8.37 -3.11 -56.33
N PRO A 973 -8.12 -3.87 -57.41
CA PRO A 973 -7.20 -3.56 -58.51
C PRO A 973 -7.67 -2.34 -59.31
N TRP A 974 -6.72 -1.51 -59.75
CA TRP A 974 -6.98 -0.28 -60.48
C TRP A 974 -6.87 -0.51 -61.99
N THR A 975 -7.88 -0.08 -62.73
CA THR A 975 -7.96 -0.21 -64.20
C THR A 975 -8.17 1.13 -64.87
N ASP A 976 -7.47 1.37 -65.98
CA ASP A 976 -7.62 2.58 -66.80
C ASP A 976 -9.06 2.70 -67.30
N VAL A 977 -9.66 3.88 -67.16
CA VAL A 977 -10.98 4.17 -67.71
C VAL A 977 -10.82 4.49 -69.19
N ALA A 978 -11.14 3.51 -70.03
CA ALA A 978 -10.93 3.61 -71.48
C ALA A 978 -11.64 4.85 -72.07
N GLY A 979 -10.88 5.71 -72.75
CA GLY A 979 -11.39 6.90 -73.43
C GLY A 979 -11.77 8.07 -72.51
N ALA A 980 -11.45 8.01 -71.21
CA ALA A 980 -11.74 9.12 -70.30
C ALA A 980 -10.89 10.37 -70.61
N SER A 981 -11.56 11.50 -70.79
CA SER A 981 -10.96 12.84 -70.88
C SER A 981 -11.53 13.73 -69.78
N SER A 982 -10.73 14.65 -69.24
CA SER A 982 -11.17 15.60 -68.23
C SER A 982 -12.00 16.75 -68.85
N PRO A 983 -13.19 17.08 -68.30
CA PRO A 983 -13.87 16.39 -67.20
C PRO A 983 -14.52 15.07 -67.63
N TYR A 984 -14.35 14.01 -66.85
CA TYR A 984 -14.96 12.70 -67.08
C TYR A 984 -16.33 12.63 -66.39
N SER A 985 -17.37 12.19 -67.10
CA SER A 985 -18.73 12.08 -66.58
C SER A 985 -19.20 10.63 -66.59
N THR A 986 -19.70 10.14 -65.45
CA THR A 986 -20.30 8.79 -65.33
C THR A 986 -21.57 8.83 -64.49
N ALA A 987 -22.54 7.98 -64.83
CA ALA A 987 -23.71 7.79 -63.99
C ALA A 987 -23.29 7.07 -62.70
N PRO A 988 -23.80 7.48 -61.51
CA PRO A 988 -23.59 6.73 -60.29
C PRO A 988 -24.30 5.36 -60.41
N THR A 989 -23.53 4.28 -60.35
CA THR A 989 -24.05 2.91 -60.32
C THR A 989 -24.00 2.37 -58.89
N GLY A 990 -24.77 1.32 -58.59
CA GLY A 990 -25.08 0.91 -57.21
C GLY A 990 -23.89 0.52 -56.33
N ASP A 991 -22.81 -0.01 -56.90
CA ASP A 991 -21.61 -0.35 -56.16
C ASP A 991 -20.65 0.84 -56.10
N GLY A 992 -20.06 1.08 -54.93
CA GLY A 992 -19.07 2.13 -54.74
C GLY A 992 -17.89 1.97 -55.69
N THR A 993 -17.71 2.93 -56.61
CA THR A 993 -16.58 2.98 -57.54
C THR A 993 -15.61 4.07 -57.10
N TYR A 994 -14.35 3.70 -56.93
CA TYR A 994 -13.28 4.62 -56.54
C TYR A 994 -12.54 5.06 -57.79
N PHE A 995 -12.16 6.34 -57.83
CA PHE A 995 -11.37 6.90 -58.92
C PHE A 995 -10.05 7.44 -58.39
N ARG A 996 -9.00 7.32 -59.20
CA ARG A 996 -7.72 8.00 -58.99
C ARG A 996 -7.16 8.45 -60.32
N VAL A 997 -6.24 9.40 -60.29
CA VAL A 997 -5.49 9.79 -61.48
C VAL A 997 -4.08 9.21 -61.36
N ARG A 998 -3.67 8.44 -62.37
CA ARG A 998 -2.32 7.88 -62.48
C ARG A 998 -1.51 8.75 -63.44
N GLN A 999 -0.30 9.12 -63.04
CA GLN A 999 0.66 9.74 -63.95
C GLN A 999 1.12 8.77 -65.04
#